data_AF-A0A973C852-F1
#
_entry.id   AF-A0A973C852-F1
#
_cell.length_a   1.000
_cell.length_b   1.000
_cell.length_c   1.000
_cell.angle_alpha   90.00
_cell.angle_beta   90.00
_cell.angle_gamma   90.00
#
_symmetry.space_group_name_H-M   'P 1'
#
loop_
_entity.id
_entity.type
_entity.pdbx_description
1 polymer ?
#
loop_
_entity_poly.entity_id
_entity_poly.type
_entity_poly.pdbx_seq_one_letter_code
_entity_poly.pdbx_strand_id
1 'polypeptide(L)'
;MARKSPFSDLKRSSIKQRSSRQNDVFSAEWLTLPKDNLANTLEVDLTTLYYFGCNRNNHQIEERMAYVRKIAKAAQNKMKDGRAVSTISSAYFSFVVYIKFCDFNGLLPFSKEGYLAYAGDDGELRRKIKLNDEIPLFLFDMDDGAGLGVTESTAKKSESCVRMYLRMSGCYIESWKDEHDQFTDEERKLTIPYNTDDTDNALTILMPAFDKLYDYLKNGNSTRTDFNPTLPTIVHLSDKLGSLHIKGLGKTDNPFNLCMSIGYALFAYYTAMNRGVILRAAHPIQFEKRLAKEKSVKYVNLSLWKTRAGKFVETFLTDDTCLVDVNESEFDINIEKRTGVILIEKQVSLGEMFGRTEKGSPLFFHLDTNNSPVKFKTESLIRVSQLLDIRVNDTTPVAHILHTGFHHASNNLALSIKRNSRDDGVYLSKKVSVVKRNKAHREAISCAAGLLVAYNKPEVFYGALLPLSYSSDDDGNVIATFNKKDGAASRITMPSEYKPFLKELEAWAFSVSDSRYLLPFPQDNGLLSYKWTDDKRIPSIHTTIRLLAIPPGSFYLDLTAKRFRALTAKLEYNDEDFGFNASVVLGNTIGTFDAAYANGDPEQNQLITYQALEIASRLFQGDTKEDAIQKVKESLKIDVLEFDEYKKSKTLHINQNGTACNGKCDINKDITSDTHRSTAKRAKNLGVGDGDITCYQFDQCCFCKSAKLVNDVNQVYKTLSFIQILEDRADLRPDDDDALLKKATYFRLLVQMNIDDEIVSKAEERLILEGLHPLTQSMQIAQIMI
;
A
#
# COMPACT_ATOMS: atom_id res chain seq x y z
N MET A 1 8.47 -35.00 12.96
CA MET A 1 9.06 -34.61 14.26
C MET A 1 8.99 -33.10 14.42
N ALA A 2 8.10 -32.60 15.29
CA ALA A 2 7.97 -31.17 15.56
C ALA A 2 9.23 -30.67 16.30
N ARG A 3 10.03 -29.81 15.65
CA ARG A 3 11.22 -29.22 16.26
C ARG A 3 10.78 -28.19 17.32
N LYS A 4 11.03 -28.50 18.60
CA LYS A 4 10.87 -27.56 19.73
C LYS A 4 11.71 -26.30 19.47
N SER A 5 11.13 -25.14 19.80
CA SER A 5 11.81 -23.83 19.72
C SER A 5 13.08 -23.80 20.58
N PRO A 6 14.22 -23.26 20.07
CA PRO A 6 15.44 -23.06 20.86
C PRO A 6 15.26 -22.07 22.04
N PHE A 7 14.14 -21.35 22.08
CA PHE A 7 13.78 -20.43 23.16
C PHE A 7 12.76 -21.01 24.16
N SER A 8 12.39 -22.28 24.01
CA SER A 8 11.53 -22.95 25.01
C SER A 8 12.21 -23.08 26.39
N ASP A 9 13.53 -22.89 26.45
CA ASP A 9 14.33 -22.93 27.68
C ASP A 9 14.45 -21.60 28.42
N LEU A 10 13.84 -20.50 27.94
CA LEU A 10 13.66 -19.29 28.74
C LEU A 10 12.56 -19.53 29.78
N LYS A 11 12.90 -20.26 30.84
CA LYS A 11 12.04 -20.59 31.97
C LYS A 11 11.42 -19.31 32.54
N ARG A 12 10.09 -19.18 32.41
CA ARG A 12 9.31 -18.30 33.31
C ARG A 12 9.57 -18.76 34.75
N SER A 13 9.80 -17.82 35.66
CA SER A 13 9.95 -18.07 37.09
C SER A 13 8.85 -18.99 37.61
N SER A 14 9.20 -19.96 38.46
CA SER A 14 8.23 -20.91 39.00
C SER A 14 7.24 -20.21 39.93
N ILE A 15 6.03 -20.75 40.08
CA ILE A 15 5.00 -20.18 40.97
C ILE A 15 5.54 -20.00 42.40
N LYS A 16 6.32 -20.97 42.90
CA LYS A 16 7.00 -20.88 44.21
C LYS A 16 7.98 -19.70 44.31
N GLN A 17 8.77 -19.43 43.27
CA GLN A 17 9.68 -18.27 43.24
C GLN A 17 8.94 -16.93 43.18
N ARG A 18 7.75 -16.88 42.58
CA ARG A 18 6.91 -15.67 42.56
C ARG A 18 6.29 -15.42 43.93
N SER A 19 5.81 -16.48 44.60
CA SER A 19 5.27 -16.39 45.95
C SER A 19 6.32 -15.94 46.97
N SER A 20 7.58 -16.42 46.87
CA SER A 20 8.64 -15.97 47.79
C SER A 20 9.00 -14.49 47.61
N ARG A 21 8.96 -13.96 46.38
CA ARG A 21 9.27 -12.55 46.06
C ARG A 21 8.19 -11.56 46.51
N GLN A 22 7.00 -12.02 46.90
CA GLN A 22 6.00 -11.16 47.54
C GLN A 22 6.47 -10.66 48.91
N ASN A 23 7.40 -11.38 49.55
CA ASN A 23 7.95 -11.02 50.86
C ASN A 23 9.22 -10.15 50.78
N ASP A 24 9.72 -9.81 49.59
CA ASP A 24 10.92 -8.97 49.44
C ASP A 24 10.74 -7.60 50.15
N VAL A 25 11.73 -7.18 50.93
CA VAL A 25 11.73 -5.86 51.60
C VAL A 25 11.94 -4.77 50.53
N PHE A 26 11.15 -3.69 50.62
CA PHE A 26 11.25 -2.57 49.68
C PHE A 26 12.64 -1.90 49.72
N SER A 27 13.21 -1.62 48.56
CA SER A 27 14.42 -0.79 48.41
C SER A 27 14.09 0.52 47.68
N ALA A 28 14.65 1.63 48.16
CA ALA A 28 14.48 2.95 47.53
C ALA A 28 15.02 3.00 46.09
N GLU A 29 16.01 2.18 45.75
CA GLU A 29 16.55 2.06 44.39
C GLU A 29 15.50 1.58 43.38
N TRP A 30 14.44 0.91 43.83
CA TRP A 30 13.37 0.42 42.95
C TRP A 30 12.43 1.53 42.47
N LEU A 31 12.57 2.75 43.01
CA LEU A 31 11.84 3.92 42.52
C LEU A 31 12.36 4.39 41.17
N THR A 32 13.49 3.86 40.71
CA THR A 32 14.05 4.17 39.40
C THR A 32 14.04 2.93 38.52
N LEU A 33 13.43 3.04 37.33
CA LEU A 33 13.51 2.00 36.31
C LEU A 33 14.70 2.28 35.40
N PRO A 34 15.57 1.28 35.16
CA PRO A 34 16.79 1.47 34.40
C PRO A 34 16.50 1.77 32.93
N LYS A 35 17.47 2.37 32.25
CA LYS A 35 17.44 2.57 30.79
C LYS A 35 17.62 1.25 30.04
N ASP A 36 16.74 0.98 29.08
CA ASP A 36 16.90 -0.12 28.11
C ASP A 36 17.67 0.38 26.89
N ASN A 37 18.94 -0.03 26.78
CA ASN A 37 19.84 0.35 25.69
C ASN A 37 19.43 -0.23 24.32
N LEU A 38 18.69 -1.35 24.28
CA LEU A 38 18.21 -1.93 23.01
C LEU A 38 17.01 -1.16 22.45
N ALA A 39 16.17 -0.61 23.33
CA ALA A 39 14.96 0.13 22.96
C ALA A 39 15.15 1.66 22.97
N ASN A 40 16.36 2.14 23.31
CA ASN A 40 16.69 3.56 23.47
C ASN A 40 15.69 4.31 24.38
N THR A 41 15.29 3.67 25.48
CA THR A 41 14.33 4.25 26.43
C THR A 41 15.01 5.22 27.39
N LEU A 42 14.25 6.16 27.95
CA LEU A 42 14.72 7.01 29.03
C LEU A 42 14.67 6.24 30.36
N GLU A 43 15.57 6.59 31.26
CA GLU A 43 15.46 6.21 32.67
C GLU A 43 14.16 6.82 33.23
N VAL A 44 13.41 6.03 33.99
CA VAL A 44 12.10 6.45 34.52
C VAL A 44 12.18 6.55 36.04
N ASP A 45 11.86 7.72 36.55
CA ASP A 45 11.76 7.99 37.98
C ASP A 45 10.30 7.97 38.44
N LEU A 46 9.95 6.97 39.25
CA LEU A 46 8.61 6.77 39.80
C LEU A 46 8.26 7.78 40.90
N THR A 47 9.25 8.46 41.50
CA THR A 47 8.98 9.45 42.57
C THR A 47 8.22 10.67 42.07
N THR A 48 8.27 10.93 40.76
CA THR A 48 7.42 11.94 40.11
C THR A 48 5.94 11.75 40.43
N LEU A 49 5.47 10.50 40.60
CA LEU A 49 4.07 10.17 40.91
C LEU A 49 3.64 10.65 42.31
N TYR A 50 4.58 11.04 43.18
CA TYR A 50 4.26 11.64 44.48
C TYR A 50 3.72 13.06 44.36
N TYR A 51 3.97 13.75 43.26
CA TYR A 51 3.70 15.17 43.13
C TYR A 51 2.48 15.44 42.25
N PHE A 52 1.76 16.53 42.55
CA PHE A 52 0.64 16.98 41.72
C PHE A 52 1.08 17.17 40.27
N GLY A 53 0.31 16.63 39.32
CA GLY A 53 0.63 16.66 37.88
C GLY A 53 1.92 15.91 37.50
N CYS A 54 2.40 15.03 38.39
CA CYS A 54 3.68 14.31 38.24
C CYS A 54 4.90 15.24 38.05
N ASN A 55 4.87 16.43 38.63
CA ASN A 55 5.94 17.42 38.52
C ASN A 55 6.53 17.73 39.89
N ARG A 56 7.84 17.49 40.07
CA ARG A 56 8.56 17.69 41.33
C ARG A 56 8.54 19.14 41.86
N ASN A 57 8.25 20.10 41.00
CA ASN A 57 8.11 21.51 41.40
C ASN A 57 6.76 21.82 42.06
N ASN A 58 5.80 20.90 41.96
CA ASN A 58 4.50 21.04 42.60
C ASN A 58 4.51 20.42 44.00
N HIS A 59 3.44 20.63 44.77
CA HIS A 59 3.32 20.03 46.10
C HIS A 59 3.25 18.50 46.05
N GLN A 60 3.79 17.88 47.09
CA GLN A 60 3.79 16.43 47.28
C GLN A 60 2.47 15.98 47.92
N ILE A 61 1.98 14.81 47.51
CA ILE A 61 0.73 14.20 47.99
C ILE A 61 1.13 12.90 48.71
N GLU A 62 1.15 12.95 50.04
CA GLU A 62 1.68 11.88 50.90
C GLU A 62 0.93 10.56 50.73
N GLU A 63 -0.38 10.63 50.49
CA GLU A 63 -1.27 9.47 50.32
C GLU A 63 -0.84 8.58 49.14
N ARG A 64 -0.16 9.16 48.13
CA ARG A 64 0.35 8.43 46.97
C ARG A 64 1.55 7.55 47.30
N MET A 65 2.29 7.86 48.37
CA MET A 65 3.56 7.20 48.67
C MET A 65 3.41 5.70 48.85
N ALA A 66 2.37 5.27 49.57
CA ALA A 66 2.10 3.87 49.82
C ALA A 66 1.83 3.10 48.51
N TYR A 67 1.06 3.71 47.58
CA TYR A 67 0.75 3.13 46.28
C TYR A 67 1.99 3.03 45.38
N VAL A 68 2.79 4.08 45.31
CA VAL A 68 3.99 4.12 44.45
C VAL A 68 5.08 3.18 44.95
N ARG A 69 5.25 3.01 46.26
CA ARG A 69 6.16 1.97 46.82
C ARG A 69 5.73 0.56 46.41
N LYS A 70 4.42 0.27 46.42
CA LYS A 70 3.87 -1.01 45.92
C LYS A 70 4.11 -1.17 44.42
N ILE A 71 3.91 -0.11 43.62
CA ILE A 71 4.20 -0.09 42.18
C ILE A 71 5.67 -0.43 41.91
N ALA A 72 6.61 0.23 42.59
CA ALA A 72 8.04 0.02 42.44
C ALA A 72 8.43 -1.45 42.74
N LYS A 73 7.94 -2.01 43.85
CA LYS A 73 8.16 -3.42 44.19
C LYS A 73 7.58 -4.36 43.12
N ALA A 74 6.36 -4.11 42.67
CA ALA A 74 5.72 -4.94 41.63
C ALA A 74 6.43 -4.82 40.26
N ALA A 75 6.94 -3.63 39.92
CA ALA A 75 7.70 -3.39 38.69
C ALA A 75 8.99 -4.21 38.70
N GLN A 76 9.72 -4.18 39.83
CA GLN A 76 10.93 -4.99 39.97
C GLN A 76 10.64 -6.48 39.84
N ASN A 77 9.61 -6.97 40.52
CA ASN A 77 9.25 -8.39 40.43
C ASN A 77 8.92 -8.81 38.99
N LYS A 78 8.24 -7.96 38.21
CA LYS A 78 7.99 -8.20 36.79
C LYS A 78 9.28 -8.23 35.95
N MET A 79 10.25 -7.36 36.23
CA MET A 79 11.56 -7.38 35.55
C MET A 79 12.34 -8.64 35.88
N LYS A 80 12.38 -9.05 37.16
CA LYS A 80 12.95 -10.34 37.60
C LYS A 80 12.25 -11.57 37.00
N ASP A 81 11.03 -11.40 36.47
CA ASP A 81 10.26 -12.44 35.77
C ASP A 81 10.49 -12.43 34.23
N GLY A 82 11.43 -11.61 33.76
CA GLY A 82 11.81 -11.53 32.35
C GLY A 82 10.92 -10.60 31.51
N ARG A 83 10.07 -9.76 32.12
CA ARG A 83 9.35 -8.73 31.37
C ARG A 83 10.32 -7.61 30.98
N ALA A 84 10.24 -7.19 29.72
CA ALA A 84 11.09 -6.13 29.19
C ALA A 84 10.85 -4.80 29.91
N VAL A 85 11.96 -4.13 30.26
CA VAL A 85 11.95 -2.81 30.91
C VAL A 85 11.17 -1.81 30.08
N SER A 86 11.40 -1.80 28.76
CA SER A 86 10.67 -0.96 27.79
C SER A 86 9.15 -1.09 27.86
N THR A 87 8.60 -2.26 28.20
CA THR A 87 7.14 -2.46 28.36
C THR A 87 6.62 -1.74 29.61
N ILE A 88 7.36 -1.82 30.71
CA ILE A 88 6.99 -1.18 31.98
C ILE A 88 7.11 0.34 31.84
N SER A 89 8.22 0.83 31.28
CA SER A 89 8.45 2.26 31.03
C SER A 89 7.42 2.86 30.06
N SER A 90 7.00 2.13 29.03
CA SER A 90 5.95 2.63 28.12
C SER A 90 4.59 2.78 28.83
N ALA A 91 4.25 1.83 29.71
CA ALA A 91 3.02 1.89 30.49
C ALA A 91 3.05 3.02 31.54
N TYR A 92 4.21 3.30 32.12
CA TYR A 92 4.41 4.45 33.02
C TYR A 92 3.98 5.77 32.38
N PHE A 93 4.41 6.07 31.15
CA PHE A 93 4.05 7.34 30.51
C PHE A 93 2.54 7.47 30.26
N SER A 94 1.85 6.36 29.96
CA SER A 94 0.39 6.37 29.85
C SER A 94 -0.27 6.60 31.21
N PHE A 95 0.30 6.04 32.27
CA PHE A 95 -0.18 6.24 33.63
C PHE A 95 0.02 7.68 34.12
N VAL A 96 1.14 8.34 33.76
CA VAL A 96 1.37 9.76 34.07
C VAL A 96 0.29 10.66 33.45
N VAL A 97 -0.13 10.38 32.21
CA VAL A 97 -1.22 11.12 31.56
C VAL A 97 -2.53 10.97 32.34
N TYR A 98 -2.82 9.75 32.80
CA TYR A 98 -3.98 9.48 33.65
C TYR A 98 -3.93 10.20 35.02
N ILE A 99 -2.78 10.18 35.70
CA ILE A 99 -2.60 10.90 36.97
C ILE A 99 -2.83 12.40 36.76
N LYS A 100 -2.20 12.99 35.73
CA LYS A 100 -2.40 14.40 35.38
C LYS A 100 -3.87 14.72 35.14
N PHE A 101 -4.56 13.90 34.36
CA PHE A 101 -6.00 14.05 34.13
C PHE A 101 -6.78 14.08 35.45
N CYS A 102 -6.54 13.13 36.35
CA CYS A 102 -7.23 13.09 37.64
C CYS A 102 -6.94 14.35 38.46
N ASP A 103 -5.66 14.72 38.56
CA ASP A 103 -5.19 15.87 39.34
C ASP A 103 -5.84 17.18 38.89
N PHE A 104 -5.87 17.44 37.59
CA PHE A 104 -6.45 18.66 37.02
C PHE A 104 -7.99 18.68 37.06
N ASN A 105 -8.64 17.54 37.26
CA ASN A 105 -10.09 17.43 37.41
C ASN A 105 -10.54 17.25 38.86
N GLY A 106 -9.62 17.37 39.84
CA GLY A 106 -9.95 17.22 41.26
C GLY A 106 -10.32 15.79 41.69
N LEU A 107 -9.90 14.79 40.91
CA LEU A 107 -10.19 13.38 41.13
C LEU A 107 -9.03 12.67 41.84
N LEU A 108 -9.34 11.64 42.63
CA LEU A 108 -8.32 10.79 43.25
C LEU A 108 -7.82 9.72 42.26
N PRO A 109 -6.54 9.73 41.84
CA PRO A 109 -6.10 8.81 40.78
C PRO A 109 -6.07 7.33 41.19
N PHE A 110 -5.89 7.03 42.48
CA PHE A 110 -5.88 5.66 43.01
C PHE A 110 -7.26 5.23 43.53
N SER A 111 -8.32 5.66 42.85
CA SER A 111 -9.72 5.37 43.21
C SER A 111 -10.53 4.84 42.03
N LYS A 112 -11.70 4.26 42.33
CA LYS A 112 -12.66 3.82 41.32
C LYS A 112 -13.21 5.00 40.51
N GLU A 113 -13.53 6.10 41.19
CA GLU A 113 -14.05 7.33 40.59
C GLU A 113 -13.07 7.92 39.57
N GLY A 114 -11.79 8.05 39.94
CA GLY A 114 -10.75 8.52 39.02
C GLY A 114 -10.59 7.61 37.79
N TYR A 115 -10.65 6.29 38.01
CA TYR A 115 -10.58 5.32 36.92
C TYR A 115 -11.77 5.46 35.95
N LEU A 116 -13.00 5.51 36.45
CA LEU A 116 -14.21 5.61 35.62
C LEU A 116 -14.35 6.97 34.94
N ALA A 117 -13.92 8.06 35.57
CA ALA A 117 -13.87 9.37 34.91
C ALA A 117 -12.91 9.41 33.70
N TYR A 118 -11.92 8.53 33.67
CA TYR A 118 -10.98 8.42 32.55
C TYR A 118 -11.42 7.38 31.52
N ALA A 119 -11.76 6.16 31.97
CA ALA A 119 -11.99 4.99 31.11
C ALA A 119 -13.47 4.62 30.92
N GLY A 120 -14.37 5.20 31.70
CA GLY A 120 -15.81 4.91 31.63
C GLY A 120 -16.48 5.41 30.35
N ASP A 121 -17.77 5.13 30.22
CA ASP A 121 -18.55 5.42 29.00
C ASP A 121 -18.65 6.92 28.68
N ASP A 122 -18.75 7.76 29.72
CA ASP A 122 -18.68 9.23 29.63
C ASP A 122 -17.26 9.76 29.96
N GLY A 123 -16.27 8.89 29.96
CA GLY A 123 -14.90 9.20 30.37
C GLY A 123 -14.07 9.93 29.31
N GLU A 124 -12.92 10.45 29.74
CA GLU A 124 -11.99 11.20 28.89
C GLU A 124 -11.50 10.41 27.66
N LEU A 125 -11.33 9.09 27.78
CA LEU A 125 -10.94 8.24 26.65
C LEU A 125 -12.04 8.20 25.56
N ARG A 126 -13.32 8.10 25.93
CA ARG A 126 -14.46 8.12 24.99
C ARG A 126 -14.61 9.49 24.34
N ARG A 127 -14.46 10.57 25.11
CA ARG A 127 -14.40 11.95 24.56
C ARG A 127 -13.28 12.10 23.53
N LYS A 128 -12.09 11.56 23.80
CA LYS A 128 -10.95 11.58 22.87
C LYS A 128 -11.17 10.70 21.63
N ILE A 129 -11.93 9.62 21.72
CA ILE A 129 -12.33 8.82 20.55
C ILE A 129 -13.26 9.65 19.66
N LYS A 130 -14.31 10.23 20.24
CA LYS A 130 -15.24 11.10 19.49
C LYS A 130 -14.52 12.24 18.77
N LEU A 131 -13.58 12.91 19.44
CA LEU A 131 -12.74 13.93 18.82
C LEU A 131 -11.88 13.42 17.66
N ASN A 132 -11.52 12.14 17.64
CA ASN A 132 -10.75 11.53 16.55
C ASN A 132 -11.64 11.21 15.35
N ASP A 133 -12.88 10.82 15.59
CA ASP A 133 -13.83 10.42 14.56
C ASP A 133 -14.40 11.63 13.80
N GLU A 134 -14.38 12.80 14.44
CA GLU A 134 -14.75 14.09 13.85
C GLU A 134 -13.60 14.77 13.07
N ILE A 135 -12.39 14.17 13.02
CA ILE A 135 -11.23 14.78 12.32
C ILE A 135 -11.46 14.73 10.79
N PRO A 136 -11.40 15.87 10.08
CA PRO A 136 -11.48 15.90 8.62
C PRO A 136 -10.27 15.22 7.98
N LEU A 137 -10.36 14.91 6.68
CA LEU A 137 -9.32 14.21 5.94
C LEU A 137 -7.94 14.88 6.07
N PHE A 138 -7.90 16.21 6.03
CA PHE A 138 -6.69 16.99 6.23
C PHE A 138 -6.77 17.81 7.51
N LEU A 139 -5.70 17.76 8.31
CA LEU A 139 -5.54 18.65 9.47
C LEU A 139 -5.53 20.14 9.08
N PHE A 140 -5.30 20.44 7.80
CA PHE A 140 -5.43 21.78 7.27
C PHE A 140 -6.85 22.34 7.44
N ASP A 141 -7.88 21.51 7.39
CA ASP A 141 -9.27 21.98 7.42
C ASP A 141 -9.81 22.21 8.85
N MET A 142 -9.04 21.85 9.88
CA MET A 142 -9.43 22.07 11.29
C MET A 142 -9.05 23.48 11.78
N ASP A 143 -9.77 24.01 12.75
CA ASP A 143 -9.43 25.31 13.36
C ASP A 143 -8.10 25.30 14.16
N ASP A 144 -7.49 26.47 14.29
CA ASP A 144 -6.33 26.64 15.20
C ASP A 144 -6.74 26.38 16.64
N GLY A 145 -5.90 25.64 17.37
CA GLY A 145 -6.18 25.25 18.76
C GLY A 145 -7.16 24.07 18.91
N ALA A 146 -7.68 23.50 17.82
CA ALA A 146 -8.56 22.34 17.88
C ALA A 146 -7.85 21.11 18.50
N GLY A 147 -8.57 20.39 19.37
CA GLY A 147 -8.07 19.17 20.02
C GLY A 147 -8.01 17.99 19.05
N LEU A 148 -6.95 17.20 19.15
CA LEU A 148 -6.78 15.95 18.41
C LEU A 148 -7.10 14.77 19.31
N GLY A 149 -8.03 13.93 18.85
CA GLY A 149 -8.43 12.72 19.55
C GLY A 149 -7.43 11.57 19.46
N VAL A 150 -7.87 10.38 19.92
CA VAL A 150 -7.12 9.12 19.79
C VAL A 150 -8.03 8.01 19.26
N THR A 151 -7.46 7.08 18.48
CA THR A 151 -8.19 5.87 18.06
C THR A 151 -8.63 5.01 19.25
N GLU A 152 -9.71 4.22 19.09
CA GLU A 152 -10.18 3.30 20.13
C GLU A 152 -9.10 2.29 20.56
N SER A 153 -8.29 1.75 19.63
CA SER A 153 -7.18 0.85 20.01
C SER A 153 -6.11 1.55 20.87
N THR A 154 -5.91 2.86 20.68
CA THR A 154 -5.00 3.65 21.51
C THR A 154 -5.61 3.91 22.88
N ALA A 155 -6.91 4.17 22.96
CA ALA A 155 -7.64 4.26 24.23
C ALA A 155 -7.57 2.93 25.01
N LYS A 156 -7.87 1.79 24.36
CA LYS A 156 -7.72 0.44 24.92
C LYS A 156 -6.33 0.18 25.49
N LYS A 157 -5.29 0.57 24.74
CA LYS A 157 -3.90 0.45 25.18
C LYS A 157 -3.62 1.34 26.39
N SER A 158 -4.11 2.58 26.39
CA SER A 158 -3.99 3.52 27.50
C SER A 158 -4.66 2.96 28.76
N GLU A 159 -5.91 2.53 28.67
CA GLU A 159 -6.69 1.88 29.72
C GLU A 159 -5.96 0.63 30.27
N SER A 160 -5.46 -0.23 29.39
CA SER A 160 -4.67 -1.41 29.77
C SER A 160 -3.39 -1.04 30.54
N CYS A 161 -2.69 0.01 30.14
CA CYS A 161 -1.51 0.53 30.84
C CYS A 161 -1.87 1.12 32.21
N VAL A 162 -2.97 1.88 32.28
CA VAL A 162 -3.49 2.44 33.54
C VAL A 162 -3.85 1.33 34.51
N ARG A 163 -4.65 0.34 34.07
CA ARG A 163 -5.00 -0.84 34.88
C ARG A 163 -3.80 -1.62 35.34
N MET A 164 -2.76 -1.75 34.52
CA MET A 164 -1.51 -2.40 34.94
C MET A 164 -0.90 -1.70 36.16
N TYR A 165 -0.83 -0.37 36.15
CA TYR A 165 -0.28 0.41 37.28
C TYR A 165 -1.20 0.43 38.50
N LEU A 166 -2.53 0.55 38.30
CA LEU A 166 -3.49 0.47 39.40
C LEU A 166 -3.47 -0.91 40.07
N ARG A 167 -3.35 -2.01 39.30
CA ARG A 167 -3.13 -3.37 39.86
C ARG A 167 -1.82 -3.47 40.62
N MET A 168 -0.74 -2.90 40.10
CA MET A 168 0.57 -2.89 40.76
C MET A 168 0.56 -2.08 42.07
N SER A 169 -0.30 -1.08 42.18
CA SER A 169 -0.52 -0.31 43.41
C SER A 169 -1.38 -1.06 44.45
N GLY A 170 -2.11 -2.09 44.02
CA GLY A 170 -3.03 -2.86 44.85
C GLY A 170 -4.39 -2.20 45.12
N CYS A 171 -4.73 -1.08 44.46
CA CYS A 171 -6.04 -0.44 44.61
C CYS A 171 -7.10 -0.91 43.60
N TYR A 172 -6.67 -1.51 42.48
CA TYR A 172 -7.58 -1.92 41.41
C TYR A 172 -8.35 -3.19 41.76
N ILE A 173 -9.68 -3.14 41.60
CA ILE A 173 -10.56 -4.30 41.70
C ILE A 173 -10.96 -4.71 40.28
N GLU A 174 -10.88 -6.01 39.99
CA GLU A 174 -11.07 -6.51 38.62
C GLU A 174 -12.46 -6.23 38.05
N SER A 175 -13.48 -6.06 38.92
CA SER A 175 -14.84 -5.71 38.52
C SER A 175 -14.97 -4.31 37.92
N TRP A 176 -14.02 -3.38 38.16
CA TRP A 176 -14.10 -2.02 37.61
C TRP A 176 -14.12 -2.00 36.08
N LYS A 177 -13.52 -3.00 35.43
CA LYS A 177 -13.52 -3.13 33.96
C LYS A 177 -14.90 -3.50 33.39
N ASP A 178 -15.77 -4.04 34.23
CA ASP A 178 -17.09 -4.54 33.84
C ASP A 178 -18.18 -3.46 34.08
N GLU A 179 -17.77 -2.27 34.52
CA GLU A 179 -18.65 -1.12 34.80
C GLU A 179 -18.69 -0.08 33.67
N HIS A 180 -18.11 -0.42 32.53
CA HIS A 180 -18.16 0.38 31.31
C HIS A 180 -18.00 -0.54 30.10
N ASP A 181 -18.41 -0.06 28.93
CA ASP A 181 -18.21 -0.79 27.69
C ASP A 181 -16.72 -0.88 27.38
N GLN A 182 -16.27 -2.10 27.09
CA GLN A 182 -14.86 -2.36 26.80
C GLN A 182 -14.46 -1.78 25.45
N PHE A 183 -13.28 -1.17 25.40
CA PHE A 183 -12.73 -0.70 24.13
C PHE A 183 -12.40 -1.87 23.22
N THR A 184 -12.87 -1.82 21.98
CA THR A 184 -12.69 -2.90 21.02
C THR A 184 -11.42 -2.72 20.18
N ASP A 185 -11.00 -3.80 19.50
CA ASP A 185 -10.07 -3.72 18.37
C ASP A 185 -10.81 -3.97 17.03
N GLU A 186 -12.14 -4.02 17.07
CA GLU A 186 -12.98 -4.49 15.96
C GLU A 186 -13.05 -3.43 14.85
N GLU A 187 -13.09 -2.15 15.20
CA GLU A 187 -12.99 -1.03 14.25
C GLU A 187 -11.53 -0.76 13.84
N ARG A 188 -10.77 -1.80 13.49
CA ARG A 188 -9.51 -1.58 12.79
C ARG A 188 -9.81 -1.04 11.40
N LYS A 189 -9.55 0.25 11.19
CA LYS A 189 -9.43 0.82 9.84
C LYS A 189 -8.54 -0.11 9.00
N LEU A 190 -9.15 -0.73 8.00
CA LEU A 190 -8.48 -1.69 7.13
C LEU A 190 -7.33 -0.99 6.42
N THR A 191 -6.32 -1.77 6.04
CA THR A 191 -5.25 -1.19 5.24
C THR A 191 -5.77 -0.99 3.84
N ILE A 192 -5.92 0.27 3.44
CA ILE A 192 -6.29 0.60 2.07
C ILE A 192 -5.19 0.06 1.14
N PRO A 193 -5.52 -0.83 0.19
CA PRO A 193 -4.57 -1.30 -0.80
C PRO A 193 -4.03 -0.13 -1.66
N TYR A 194 -3.06 -0.40 -2.51
CA TYR A 194 -2.79 0.56 -3.58
C TYR A 194 -3.86 0.43 -4.65
N ASN A 195 -4.11 1.52 -5.38
CA ASN A 195 -4.70 1.38 -6.70
C ASN A 195 -3.71 0.62 -7.61
N THR A 196 -4.22 -0.14 -8.57
CA THR A 196 -3.41 -0.85 -9.56
C THR A 196 -2.57 0.14 -10.36
N ASP A 197 -3.16 1.24 -10.82
CA ASP A 197 -2.44 2.27 -11.59
C ASP A 197 -1.31 2.95 -10.79
N ASP A 198 -1.55 3.26 -9.51
CA ASP A 198 -0.52 3.82 -8.62
C ASP A 198 0.66 2.84 -8.49
N THR A 199 0.35 1.54 -8.43
CA THR A 199 1.35 0.48 -8.32
C THR A 199 2.15 0.35 -9.60
N ASP A 200 1.49 0.36 -10.76
CA ASP A 200 2.14 0.22 -12.06
C ASP A 200 3.03 1.43 -12.36
N ASN A 201 2.56 2.64 -12.03
CA ASN A 201 3.35 3.86 -12.12
C ASN A 201 4.57 3.80 -11.19
N ALA A 202 4.40 3.32 -9.95
CA ALA A 202 5.52 3.14 -9.04
C ALA A 202 6.54 2.12 -9.55
N LEU A 203 6.11 0.97 -10.07
CA LEU A 203 7.00 -0.08 -10.57
C LEU A 203 7.76 0.33 -11.83
N THR A 204 7.10 1.05 -12.73
CA THR A 204 7.71 1.64 -13.95
C THR A 204 8.87 2.57 -13.60
N ILE A 205 8.87 3.17 -12.41
CA ILE A 205 9.95 4.04 -11.92
C ILE A 205 10.95 3.26 -11.05
N LEU A 206 10.47 2.43 -10.12
CA LEU A 206 11.29 1.73 -9.13
C LEU A 206 12.19 0.68 -9.76
N MET A 207 11.70 -0.11 -10.73
CA MET A 207 12.50 -1.19 -11.34
C MET A 207 13.69 -0.63 -12.13
N PRO A 208 13.52 0.32 -13.08
CA PRO A 208 14.67 0.91 -13.78
C PRO A 208 15.59 1.66 -12.82
N ALA A 209 15.05 2.33 -11.80
CA ALA A 209 15.86 3.01 -10.79
C ALA A 209 16.73 2.03 -9.99
N PHE A 210 16.17 0.90 -9.58
CA PHE A 210 16.91 -0.16 -8.88
C PHE A 210 18.04 -0.69 -9.75
N ASP A 211 17.73 -1.07 -10.99
CA ASP A 211 18.69 -1.68 -11.89
C ASP A 211 19.85 -0.74 -12.21
N LYS A 212 19.57 0.52 -12.50
CA LYS A 212 20.61 1.52 -12.79
C LYS A 212 21.46 1.85 -11.58
N LEU A 213 20.88 1.90 -10.38
CA LEU A 213 21.64 2.08 -9.14
C LEU A 213 22.48 0.84 -8.81
N TYR A 214 21.95 -0.36 -9.02
CA TYR A 214 22.69 -1.60 -8.84
C TYR A 214 23.88 -1.68 -9.80
N ASP A 215 23.67 -1.38 -11.09
CA ASP A 215 24.73 -1.39 -12.10
C ASP A 215 25.80 -0.33 -11.79
N TYR A 216 25.40 0.87 -11.33
CA TYR A 216 26.33 1.90 -10.88
C TYR A 216 27.21 1.39 -9.73
N LEU A 217 26.61 0.74 -8.72
CA LEU A 217 27.35 0.21 -7.57
C LEU A 217 28.26 -0.97 -7.95
N LYS A 218 27.80 -1.84 -8.85
CA LYS A 218 28.55 -3.02 -9.32
C LYS A 218 29.73 -2.63 -10.22
N ASN A 219 29.48 -1.77 -11.21
CA ASN A 219 30.49 -1.38 -12.20
C ASN A 219 31.49 -0.35 -11.66
N GLY A 220 31.14 0.37 -10.59
CA GLY A 220 32.06 1.27 -9.90
C GLY A 220 33.22 0.57 -9.17
N ASN A 221 33.31 -0.77 -9.22
CA ASN A 221 34.31 -1.60 -8.52
C ASN A 221 34.51 -1.21 -7.05
N SER A 222 33.47 -0.67 -6.42
CA SER A 222 33.57 -0.10 -5.09
C SER A 222 33.38 -1.24 -4.10
N THR A 223 34.48 -1.79 -3.59
CA THR A 223 34.37 -2.55 -2.34
C THR A 223 33.82 -1.62 -1.26
N ARG A 224 33.27 -2.18 -0.18
CA ARG A 224 32.78 -1.39 0.96
C ARG A 224 33.79 -0.33 1.46
N THR A 225 35.09 -0.58 1.30
CA THR A 225 36.16 0.36 1.70
C THR A 225 36.39 1.51 0.72
N ASP A 226 36.05 1.35 -0.56
CA ASP A 226 36.31 2.34 -1.62
C ASP A 226 35.10 3.22 -1.94
N PHE A 227 33.90 2.81 -1.51
CA PHE A 227 32.69 3.58 -1.71
C PHE A 227 32.69 4.88 -0.88
N ASN A 228 32.40 6.04 -1.47
CA ASN A 228 32.26 7.28 -0.70
C ASN A 228 30.78 7.71 -0.66
N PRO A 229 30.08 7.54 0.48
CA PRO A 229 28.65 7.81 0.59
C PRO A 229 28.33 9.30 0.63
N THR A 230 29.35 10.17 0.71
CA THR A 230 29.18 11.63 0.81
C THR A 230 29.35 12.38 -0.50
N LEU A 231 29.72 11.70 -1.59
CA LEU A 231 29.87 12.35 -2.88
C LEU A 231 28.51 12.55 -3.56
N PRO A 232 28.23 13.73 -4.12
CA PRO A 232 27.11 13.90 -5.04
C PRO A 232 27.25 12.97 -6.24
N THR A 233 26.15 12.38 -6.68
CA THR A 233 26.13 11.40 -7.78
C THR A 233 24.94 11.68 -8.69
N ILE A 234 25.15 11.62 -10.00
CA ILE A 234 24.09 11.67 -11.00
C ILE A 234 24.00 10.29 -11.64
N VAL A 235 22.81 9.68 -11.60
CA VAL A 235 22.55 8.37 -12.20
C VAL A 235 21.48 8.55 -13.27
N HIS A 236 21.85 8.31 -14.53
CA HIS A 236 20.89 8.35 -15.62
C HIS A 236 20.01 7.10 -15.58
N LEU A 237 18.69 7.29 -15.50
CA LEU A 237 17.74 6.19 -15.37
C LEU A 237 17.30 5.67 -16.73
N SER A 238 16.75 6.56 -17.56
CA SER A 238 16.40 6.31 -18.97
C SER A 238 16.02 7.62 -19.65
N ASP A 239 15.85 7.63 -20.97
CA ASP A 239 15.33 8.81 -21.68
C ASP A 239 13.96 9.22 -21.16
N LYS A 240 13.08 8.25 -20.85
CA LYS A 240 11.74 8.51 -20.32
C LYS A 240 11.76 9.02 -18.88
N LEU A 241 12.67 8.52 -18.04
CA LEU A 241 12.74 8.85 -16.61
C LEU A 241 13.77 9.92 -16.28
N GLY A 242 14.58 10.38 -17.23
CA GLY A 242 15.63 11.37 -16.98
C GLY A 242 16.71 10.89 -16.01
N SER A 243 17.23 11.82 -15.20
CA SER A 243 18.44 11.61 -14.40
C SER A 243 18.21 11.90 -12.92
N LEU A 244 18.61 10.95 -12.09
CA LEU A 244 18.52 11.03 -10.64
C LEU A 244 19.73 11.77 -10.06
N HIS A 245 19.47 12.84 -9.31
CA HIS A 245 20.50 13.68 -8.69
C HIS A 245 20.57 13.44 -7.18
N ILE A 246 21.62 12.77 -6.72
CA ILE A 246 21.85 12.41 -5.32
C ILE A 246 22.87 13.38 -4.73
N LYS A 247 22.50 14.06 -3.64
CA LYS A 247 23.33 15.14 -3.07
C LYS A 247 24.51 14.66 -2.22
N GLY A 248 24.50 13.42 -1.72
CA GLY A 248 25.58 12.89 -0.86
C GLY A 248 25.65 13.52 0.54
N LEU A 249 24.55 14.11 1.05
CA LEU A 249 24.60 14.97 2.25
C LEU A 249 24.15 14.28 3.56
N GLY A 250 23.98 12.94 3.62
CA GLY A 250 23.53 12.32 4.87
C GLY A 250 23.48 10.79 4.94
N LYS A 251 23.18 10.28 6.14
CA LYS A 251 23.07 8.84 6.45
C LYS A 251 22.00 8.09 5.65
N THR A 252 21.09 8.76 4.94
CA THR A 252 20.02 8.16 4.12
C THR A 252 20.14 8.47 2.63
N ASP A 253 21.04 9.37 2.23
CA ASP A 253 21.01 10.05 0.94
C ASP A 253 22.30 9.74 0.15
N ASN A 254 22.56 8.45 -0.06
CA ASN A 254 23.64 7.95 -0.90
C ASN A 254 23.13 6.85 -1.84
N PRO A 255 23.85 6.56 -2.95
CA PRO A 255 23.41 5.59 -3.95
C PRO A 255 23.07 4.21 -3.37
N PHE A 256 23.88 3.70 -2.43
CA PHE A 256 23.66 2.41 -1.80
C PHE A 256 22.37 2.38 -0.95
N ASN A 257 22.20 3.33 -0.03
CA ASN A 257 21.02 3.38 0.83
C ASN A 257 19.72 3.59 0.04
N LEU A 258 19.79 4.33 -1.05
CA LEU A 258 18.66 4.50 -1.96
C LEU A 258 18.35 3.19 -2.68
N CYS A 259 19.37 2.52 -3.25
CA CYS A 259 19.23 1.22 -3.90
C CYS A 259 18.63 0.17 -2.93
N MET A 260 19.14 0.08 -1.71
CA MET A 260 18.61 -0.80 -0.65
C MET A 260 17.15 -0.49 -0.29
N SER A 261 16.76 0.80 -0.31
CA SER A 261 15.41 1.21 0.02
C SER A 261 14.42 0.88 -1.11
N ILE A 262 14.83 1.07 -2.36
CA ILE A 262 14.07 0.64 -3.54
C ILE A 262 13.95 -0.89 -3.57
N GLY A 263 15.07 -1.60 -3.35
CA GLY A 263 15.09 -3.06 -3.25
C GLY A 263 14.16 -3.58 -2.15
N TYR A 264 14.09 -2.92 -0.99
CA TYR A 264 13.12 -3.24 0.06
C TYR A 264 11.67 -3.06 -0.40
N ALA A 265 11.36 -1.97 -1.11
CA ALA A 265 10.01 -1.71 -1.62
C ALA A 265 9.58 -2.77 -2.66
N LEU A 266 10.45 -3.07 -3.61
CA LEU A 266 10.23 -4.11 -4.62
C LEU A 266 10.13 -5.51 -3.99
N PHE A 267 11.00 -5.82 -3.02
CA PHE A 267 10.92 -7.07 -2.27
C PHE A 267 9.58 -7.19 -1.54
N ALA A 268 9.09 -6.11 -0.94
CA ALA A 268 7.78 -6.09 -0.29
C ALA A 268 6.63 -6.30 -1.27
N TYR A 269 6.72 -5.75 -2.47
CA TYR A 269 5.78 -5.97 -3.57
C TYR A 269 5.78 -7.45 -4.01
N TYR A 270 6.92 -8.01 -4.40
CA TYR A 270 7.00 -9.38 -4.92
C TYR A 270 6.70 -10.48 -3.90
N THR A 271 7.00 -10.25 -2.62
CA THR A 271 6.83 -11.28 -1.58
C THR A 271 5.55 -11.12 -0.76
N ALA A 272 4.87 -9.96 -0.85
CA ALA A 272 3.73 -9.58 -0.02
C ALA A 272 3.94 -9.79 1.49
N MET A 273 5.20 -9.83 1.97
CA MET A 273 5.51 -10.18 3.34
C MET A 273 5.29 -9.02 4.32
N ASN A 274 5.05 -9.38 5.58
CA ASN A 274 5.00 -8.39 6.65
C ASN A 274 6.37 -7.70 6.82
N ARG A 275 6.38 -6.37 7.06
CA ARG A 275 7.59 -5.57 7.35
C ARG A 275 8.56 -6.27 8.30
N GLY A 276 8.07 -6.78 9.42
CA GLY A 276 8.93 -7.42 10.42
C GLY A 276 9.53 -8.77 9.98
N VAL A 277 8.98 -9.43 8.96
CA VAL A 277 9.57 -10.64 8.38
C VAL A 277 10.65 -10.24 7.39
N ILE A 278 10.37 -9.28 6.50
CA ILE A 278 11.34 -8.74 5.54
C ILE A 278 12.59 -8.20 6.25
N LEU A 279 12.42 -7.38 7.30
CA LEU A 279 13.54 -6.81 8.07
C LEU A 279 14.34 -7.85 8.88
N ARG A 280 13.82 -9.07 9.03
CA ARG A 280 14.53 -10.20 9.66
C ARG A 280 15.08 -11.19 8.63
N ALA A 281 14.95 -10.88 7.35
CA ALA A 281 15.65 -11.63 6.32
C ALA A 281 17.15 -11.52 6.56
N ALA A 282 17.81 -12.68 6.54
CA ALA A 282 19.19 -12.81 6.93
C ALA A 282 19.88 -13.92 6.15
N HIS A 283 21.20 -13.81 6.00
CA HIS A 283 22.03 -14.81 5.34
C HIS A 283 22.16 -16.10 6.16
N PRO A 284 22.39 -17.27 5.52
CA PRO A 284 22.36 -17.47 4.06
C PRO A 284 20.93 -17.48 3.53
N ILE A 285 20.72 -16.87 2.36
CA ILE A 285 19.46 -17.00 1.61
C ILE A 285 19.56 -18.25 0.76
N GLN A 286 18.64 -19.19 0.99
CA GLN A 286 18.59 -20.44 0.24
C GLN A 286 17.55 -20.34 -0.87
N PHE A 287 17.94 -20.75 -2.06
CA PHE A 287 17.06 -20.88 -3.21
C PHE A 287 16.80 -22.38 -3.41
N GLU A 288 15.70 -22.91 -2.85
CA GLU A 288 15.32 -24.30 -3.14
C GLU A 288 14.50 -24.36 -4.42
N LYS A 289 15.05 -24.96 -5.48
CA LYS A 289 14.28 -25.34 -6.67
C LYS A 289 13.48 -26.60 -6.35
N ARG A 290 12.15 -26.50 -6.34
CA ARG A 290 11.27 -27.68 -6.26
C ARG A 290 10.58 -27.90 -7.59
N LEU A 291 10.60 -29.14 -8.08
CA LEU A 291 9.75 -29.57 -9.19
C LEU A 291 8.38 -29.93 -8.60
N ALA A 292 7.32 -29.21 -8.99
CA ALA A 292 5.97 -29.71 -8.75
C ALA A 292 5.78 -30.97 -9.60
N LYS A 293 5.17 -32.02 -9.04
CA LYS A 293 5.11 -33.37 -9.64
C LYS A 293 4.47 -33.44 -11.03
N GLU A 294 3.89 -32.36 -11.55
CA GLU A 294 3.22 -32.36 -12.86
C GLU A 294 3.64 -31.26 -13.84
N LYS A 295 4.44 -30.24 -13.47
CA LYS A 295 5.00 -29.26 -14.43
C LYS A 295 6.34 -28.70 -13.94
N SER A 296 7.26 -28.48 -14.88
CA SER A 296 8.66 -28.07 -14.69
C SER A 296 8.84 -26.62 -14.20
N VAL A 297 8.11 -26.19 -13.18
CA VAL A 297 8.21 -24.82 -12.64
C VAL A 297 9.35 -24.72 -11.63
N LYS A 298 10.27 -23.77 -11.82
CA LYS A 298 11.32 -23.46 -10.84
C LYS A 298 10.77 -22.47 -9.81
N TYR A 299 10.50 -22.96 -8.59
CA TYR A 299 10.19 -22.09 -7.45
C TYR A 299 11.48 -21.70 -6.72
N VAL A 300 11.51 -20.50 -6.16
CA VAL A 300 12.48 -20.08 -5.13
C VAL A 300 11.74 -19.99 -3.80
N ASN A 301 12.00 -20.95 -2.91
CA ASN A 301 11.54 -20.85 -1.52
C ASN A 301 12.47 -19.95 -0.72
N LEU A 302 12.01 -18.77 -0.34
CA LEU A 302 12.68 -17.95 0.67
C LEU A 302 12.18 -18.36 2.06
N SER A 303 13.04 -18.98 2.87
CA SER A 303 12.73 -19.28 4.27
C SER A 303 13.20 -18.14 5.19
N LEU A 304 12.26 -17.39 5.76
CA LEU A 304 12.54 -16.23 6.62
C LEU A 304 12.07 -16.47 8.06
N TRP A 305 12.94 -16.27 9.05
CA TRP A 305 12.63 -16.58 10.45
C TRP A 305 11.68 -15.55 11.11
N LYS A 306 10.53 -16.00 11.64
CA LYS A 306 9.54 -15.14 12.33
C LYS A 306 9.59 -15.36 13.85
N THR A 307 10.31 -14.48 14.56
CA THR A 307 10.54 -14.57 16.02
C THR A 307 9.27 -14.64 16.87
N ARG A 308 8.22 -13.89 16.52
CA ARG A 308 6.97 -13.85 17.31
C ARG A 308 6.08 -15.09 17.17
N ALA A 309 6.26 -15.84 16.08
CA ALA A 309 5.46 -17.03 15.78
C ALA A 309 6.28 -18.33 15.90
N GLY A 310 7.59 -18.23 16.17
CA GLY A 310 8.49 -19.37 16.31
C GLY A 310 8.58 -20.27 15.08
N LYS A 311 8.30 -19.74 13.88
CA LYS A 311 8.28 -20.50 12.62
C LYS A 311 9.05 -19.79 11.50
N PHE A 312 9.57 -20.57 10.56
CA PHE A 312 9.94 -20.04 9.26
C PHE A 312 8.66 -19.65 8.50
N VAL A 313 8.70 -18.51 7.84
CA VAL A 313 7.71 -18.12 6.85
C VAL A 313 8.36 -18.38 5.51
N GLU A 314 7.76 -19.27 4.74
CA GLU A 314 8.14 -19.54 3.36
C GLU A 314 7.31 -18.60 2.48
N THR A 315 7.93 -17.98 1.47
CA THR A 315 7.21 -17.39 0.35
C THR A 315 7.66 -18.08 -0.93
N PHE A 316 6.73 -18.19 -1.86
CA PHE A 316 6.98 -18.69 -3.19
C PHE A 316 7.29 -17.52 -4.11
N LEU A 317 8.40 -17.60 -4.82
CA LEU A 317 8.70 -16.77 -5.98
C LEU A 317 8.82 -17.71 -7.17
N THR A 318 8.14 -17.42 -8.27
CA THR A 318 8.13 -18.26 -9.47
C THR A 318 9.02 -17.65 -10.53
N ASP A 319 9.90 -18.46 -11.11
CA ASP A 319 10.73 -18.11 -12.27
C ASP A 319 9.96 -18.34 -13.60
N ASP A 320 8.71 -18.79 -13.52
CA ASP A 320 7.79 -18.86 -14.65
C ASP A 320 6.77 -17.71 -14.55
N THR A 321 6.77 -16.87 -15.57
CA THR A 321 5.55 -16.26 -16.11
C THR A 321 4.54 -17.40 -16.30
N CYS A 322 3.30 -17.21 -15.87
CA CYS A 322 2.18 -18.16 -15.92
C CYS A 322 1.89 -18.94 -14.61
N LEU A 323 1.00 -18.38 -13.78
CA LEU A 323 -0.15 -19.17 -13.29
C LEU A 323 -1.37 -19.03 -14.22
N VAL A 324 -1.16 -18.53 -15.44
CA VAL A 324 -2.10 -18.60 -16.56
C VAL A 324 -1.23 -18.73 -17.80
N ASP A 325 -1.34 -19.83 -18.56
CA ASP A 325 -0.66 -20.01 -19.86
C ASP A 325 -0.98 -18.80 -20.77
N VAL A 326 -0.02 -17.90 -20.96
CA VAL A 326 -0.10 -16.80 -21.93
C VAL A 326 0.95 -17.04 -22.99
N ASN A 327 0.49 -17.30 -24.23
CA ASN A 327 1.33 -17.24 -25.41
C ASN A 327 1.67 -15.79 -25.74
N GLU A 328 2.88 -15.59 -26.24
CA GLU A 328 3.46 -14.30 -26.63
C GLU A 328 2.68 -13.67 -27.80
N SER A 329 1.84 -12.67 -27.51
CA SER A 329 1.81 -11.36 -28.19
C SER A 329 0.62 -10.52 -27.71
N GLU A 330 0.94 -9.33 -27.21
CA GLU A 330 0.04 -8.20 -26.94
C GLU A 330 -1.01 -8.37 -25.83
N PHE A 331 -0.66 -8.02 -24.60
CA PHE A 331 -0.88 -6.67 -24.05
C PHE A 331 -0.11 -6.56 -22.71
N ASP A 332 0.80 -5.58 -22.68
CA ASP A 332 1.61 -5.20 -21.53
C ASP A 332 0.73 -4.70 -20.37
N ILE A 333 0.65 -5.47 -19.29
CA ILE A 333 1.20 -5.16 -17.95
C ILE A 333 1.27 -6.54 -17.26
N ASN A 334 2.35 -7.26 -17.54
CA ASN A 334 2.71 -8.50 -16.87
C ASN A 334 3.85 -8.16 -15.90
N ILE A 335 3.56 -7.99 -14.61
CA ILE A 335 4.63 -7.84 -13.62
C ILE A 335 5.25 -9.23 -13.40
N GLU A 336 6.22 -9.53 -14.26
CA GLU A 336 6.96 -10.78 -14.34
C GLU A 336 7.59 -11.13 -12.99
N LYS A 337 7.13 -12.22 -12.34
CA LYS A 337 7.78 -12.76 -11.13
C LYS A 337 9.20 -13.32 -11.39
N ARG A 338 9.61 -13.49 -12.67
CA ARG A 338 11.02 -13.66 -13.10
C ARG A 338 11.93 -12.54 -12.62
N THR A 339 11.45 -11.30 -12.67
CA THR A 339 12.21 -10.14 -12.18
C THR A 339 12.37 -10.17 -10.65
N GLY A 340 11.46 -10.83 -9.92
CA GLY A 340 11.55 -10.99 -8.47
C GLY A 340 12.74 -11.85 -8.02
N VAL A 341 13.03 -12.94 -8.73
CA VAL A 341 14.21 -13.78 -8.44
C VAL A 341 15.50 -13.00 -8.73
N ILE A 342 15.57 -12.35 -9.90
CA ILE A 342 16.70 -11.49 -10.30
C ILE A 342 16.92 -10.36 -9.29
N LEU A 343 15.85 -9.72 -8.84
CA LEU A 343 15.89 -8.68 -7.80
C LEU A 343 16.55 -9.21 -6.53
N ILE A 344 16.16 -10.39 -6.07
CA ILE A 344 16.69 -10.98 -4.84
C ILE A 344 18.14 -11.40 -5.00
N GLU A 345 18.53 -11.95 -6.14
CA GLU A 345 19.92 -12.24 -6.46
C GLU A 345 20.78 -10.96 -6.45
N LYS A 346 20.30 -9.88 -7.08
CA LYS A 346 20.95 -8.56 -7.00
C LYS A 346 21.01 -8.05 -5.56
N GLN A 347 19.96 -8.28 -4.75
CA GLN A 347 19.90 -7.87 -3.35
C GLN A 347 20.88 -8.65 -2.46
N VAL A 348 21.05 -9.95 -2.71
CA VAL A 348 22.06 -10.81 -2.06
C VAL A 348 23.47 -10.34 -2.46
N SER A 349 23.69 -10.09 -3.75
CA SER A 349 24.95 -9.56 -4.27
C SER A 349 25.33 -8.23 -3.62
N LEU A 350 24.37 -7.31 -3.42
CA LEU A 350 24.60 -6.08 -2.64
C LEU A 350 25.01 -6.37 -1.19
N GLY A 351 24.37 -7.35 -0.56
CA GLY A 351 24.70 -7.79 0.80
C GLY A 351 26.11 -8.39 0.90
N GLU A 352 26.56 -9.09 -0.14
CA GLU A 352 27.92 -9.64 -0.24
C GLU A 352 28.97 -8.56 -0.47
N MET A 353 28.68 -7.58 -1.33
CA MET A 353 29.61 -6.48 -1.66
C MET A 353 29.80 -5.47 -0.51
N PHE A 354 28.72 -5.13 0.21
CA PHE A 354 28.71 -4.02 1.18
C PHE A 354 28.40 -4.44 2.63
N GLY A 355 27.99 -5.69 2.86
CA GLY A 355 27.48 -6.16 4.14
C GLY A 355 28.38 -7.18 4.84
N ARG A 356 27.75 -8.07 5.60
CA ARG A 356 28.36 -9.26 6.18
C ARG A 356 27.57 -10.47 5.67
N THR A 357 28.26 -11.54 5.35
CA THR A 357 27.66 -12.78 4.85
C THR A 357 27.60 -13.89 5.90
N GLU A 358 28.02 -13.59 7.14
CA GLU A 358 27.92 -14.50 8.28
C GLU A 358 26.46 -14.89 8.53
N LYS A 359 26.25 -16.14 8.97
CA LYS A 359 24.93 -16.67 9.29
C LYS A 359 24.21 -15.76 10.29
N GLY A 360 23.01 -15.30 9.93
CA GLY A 360 22.20 -14.37 10.73
C GLY A 360 22.42 -12.89 10.42
N SER A 361 23.33 -12.54 9.49
CA SER A 361 23.51 -11.16 9.04
C SER A 361 22.29 -10.67 8.25
N PRO A 362 21.76 -9.48 8.52
CA PRO A 362 20.54 -8.99 7.88
C PRO A 362 20.75 -8.69 6.39
N LEU A 363 19.79 -9.05 5.56
CA LEU A 363 19.77 -8.73 4.12
C LEU A 363 19.60 -7.23 3.88
N PHE A 364 18.69 -6.60 4.64
CA PHE A 364 18.43 -5.17 4.55
C PHE A 364 19.17 -4.40 5.64
N PHE A 365 20.07 -3.52 5.21
CA PHE A 365 20.82 -2.60 6.05
C PHE A 365 21.06 -1.28 5.31
N HIS A 366 21.49 -0.26 6.04
CA HIS A 366 22.00 0.99 5.48
C HIS A 366 23.48 1.12 5.82
N LEU A 367 24.21 1.94 5.07
CA LEU A 367 25.55 2.38 5.42
C LEU A 367 25.48 3.74 6.10
N ASP A 368 26.28 3.93 7.15
CA ASP A 368 26.55 5.25 7.69
C ASP A 368 27.63 6.00 6.88
N THR A 369 28.04 7.17 7.36
CA THR A 369 29.04 8.01 6.68
C THR A 369 30.44 7.39 6.63
N ASN A 370 30.69 6.34 7.43
CA ASN A 370 31.97 5.63 7.51
C ASN A 370 31.88 4.25 6.82
N ASN A 371 30.91 4.06 5.92
CA ASN A 371 30.60 2.80 5.27
C ASN A 371 30.33 1.65 6.23
N SER A 372 29.81 1.91 7.43
CA SER A 372 29.48 0.87 8.38
C SER A 372 28.00 0.47 8.30
N PRO A 373 27.68 -0.84 8.21
CA PRO A 373 26.32 -1.34 8.25
C PRO A 373 25.62 -0.93 9.53
N VAL A 374 24.53 -0.20 9.36
CA VAL A 374 23.59 0.18 10.40
C VAL A 374 22.20 -0.39 10.08
N LYS A 375 21.36 -0.46 11.11
CA LYS A 375 19.99 -0.94 10.98
C LYS A 375 19.24 -0.19 9.87
N PHE A 376 18.59 -0.94 8.98
CA PHE A 376 17.73 -0.38 7.94
C PHE A 376 16.61 0.47 8.54
N LYS A 377 16.43 1.67 7.99
CA LYS A 377 15.40 2.63 8.41
C LYS A 377 14.32 2.70 7.34
N THR A 378 13.13 2.20 7.64
CA THR A 378 11.99 2.25 6.70
C THR A 378 11.55 3.67 6.36
N GLU A 379 11.90 4.66 7.18
CA GLU A 379 11.65 6.06 6.92
C GLU A 379 12.37 6.58 5.65
N SER A 380 13.38 5.86 5.14
CA SER A 380 14.02 6.19 3.87
C SER A 380 13.10 6.01 2.67
N LEU A 381 12.03 5.21 2.77
CA LEU A 381 11.07 4.99 1.69
C LEU A 381 10.32 6.28 1.32
N ILE A 382 10.07 7.14 2.31
CA ILE A 382 9.54 8.49 2.08
C ILE A 382 10.49 9.30 1.18
N ARG A 383 11.81 9.13 1.34
CA ARG A 383 12.81 9.80 0.48
C ARG A 383 12.90 9.18 -0.91
N VAL A 384 12.71 7.87 -1.03
CA VAL A 384 12.62 7.20 -2.34
C VAL A 384 11.52 7.84 -3.18
N SER A 385 10.29 7.90 -2.67
CA SER A 385 9.15 8.46 -3.40
C SER A 385 9.40 9.92 -3.81
N GLN A 386 10.08 10.70 -2.96
CA GLN A 386 10.38 12.10 -3.24
C GLN A 386 11.47 12.33 -4.26
N LEU A 387 12.55 11.54 -4.21
CA LEU A 387 13.68 11.69 -5.13
C LEU A 387 13.30 11.21 -6.53
N LEU A 388 12.45 10.19 -6.60
CA LEU A 388 11.97 9.61 -7.85
C LEU A 388 10.69 10.26 -8.39
N ASP A 389 10.11 11.21 -7.64
CA ASP A 389 8.81 11.86 -7.92
C ASP A 389 7.66 10.85 -8.13
N ILE A 390 7.63 9.80 -7.29
CA ILE A 390 6.55 8.81 -7.28
C ILE A 390 5.38 9.40 -6.50
N ARG A 391 4.40 9.92 -7.23
CA ARG A 391 3.20 10.55 -6.69
C ARG A 391 2.02 9.58 -6.66
N VAL A 392 1.02 9.91 -5.87
CA VAL A 392 -0.32 9.33 -6.05
C VAL A 392 -0.88 9.88 -7.37
N ASN A 393 -1.64 9.08 -8.10
CA ASN A 393 -2.20 9.48 -9.38
C ASN A 393 -3.09 10.72 -9.27
N ASP A 394 -3.90 10.78 -8.22
CA ASP A 394 -4.70 11.95 -7.89
C ASP A 394 -4.09 12.73 -6.71
N THR A 395 -3.67 13.97 -6.98
CA THR A 395 -3.20 14.93 -5.97
C THR A 395 -4.10 16.16 -5.86
N THR A 396 -5.25 16.16 -6.54
CA THR A 396 -6.24 17.23 -6.45
C THR A 396 -6.80 17.46 -5.02
N PRO A 397 -6.91 16.45 -4.13
CA PRO A 397 -7.41 16.68 -2.77
C PRO A 397 -6.54 17.63 -1.93
N VAL A 398 -5.28 17.87 -2.30
CA VAL A 398 -4.39 18.81 -1.60
C VAL A 398 -4.25 20.17 -2.32
N ALA A 399 -4.98 20.38 -3.42
CA ALA A 399 -4.84 21.56 -4.26
C ALA A 399 -5.18 22.87 -3.53
N HIS A 400 -6.25 22.90 -2.74
CA HIS A 400 -6.63 24.08 -1.94
C HIS A 400 -5.59 24.43 -0.86
N ILE A 401 -4.96 23.40 -0.29
CA ILE A 401 -3.88 23.55 0.70
C ILE A 401 -2.64 24.18 0.05
N LEU A 402 -2.26 23.69 -1.13
CA LEU A 402 -1.12 24.20 -1.89
C LEU A 402 -1.40 25.63 -2.39
N HIS A 403 -2.62 25.93 -2.83
CA HIS A 403 -3.04 27.29 -3.20
C HIS A 403 -2.89 28.26 -2.01
N THR A 404 -3.40 27.88 -0.83
CA THR A 404 -3.27 28.71 0.38
C THR A 404 -1.81 28.88 0.80
N GLY A 405 -1.02 27.80 0.71
CA GLY A 405 0.41 27.84 0.96
C GLY A 405 1.16 28.78 0.00
N PHE A 406 0.78 28.77 -1.28
CA PHE A 406 1.30 29.70 -2.28
C PHE A 406 0.96 31.15 -1.91
N HIS A 407 -0.30 31.43 -1.59
CA HIS A 407 -0.77 32.78 -1.24
C HIS A 407 -0.02 33.39 -0.06
N HIS A 408 0.30 32.61 0.97
CA HIS A 408 1.14 33.10 2.06
C HIS A 408 2.60 33.32 1.60
N ALA A 409 3.16 32.37 0.87
CA ALA A 409 4.54 32.42 0.42
C ALA A 409 4.82 33.56 -0.58
N SER A 410 3.86 33.89 -1.45
CA SER A 410 3.94 35.01 -2.39
C SER A 410 4.11 36.36 -1.65
N ASN A 411 3.58 36.45 -0.42
CA ASN A 411 3.64 37.60 0.46
C ASN A 411 4.79 37.56 1.49
N ASN A 412 5.80 36.70 1.31
CA ASN A 412 6.91 36.47 2.27
C ASN A 412 6.47 35.93 3.65
N LEU A 413 5.32 35.27 3.71
CA LEU A 413 4.81 34.59 4.89
C LEU A 413 4.95 33.07 4.72
N ALA A 414 5.09 32.34 5.83
CA ALA A 414 5.03 30.89 5.83
C ALA A 414 3.90 30.41 6.73
N LEU A 415 2.99 29.61 6.17
CA LEU A 415 2.00 28.87 6.95
C LEU A 415 2.64 27.60 7.48
N SER A 416 2.59 27.41 8.80
CA SER A 416 3.03 26.18 9.45
C SER A 416 1.92 25.61 10.31
N ILE A 417 1.60 24.35 10.05
CA ILE A 417 0.61 23.56 10.78
C ILE A 417 1.36 22.46 11.54
N LYS A 418 1.21 22.46 12.86
CA LYS A 418 1.93 21.54 13.75
C LYS A 418 1.01 20.97 14.81
N ARG A 419 1.33 19.75 15.24
CA ARG A 419 0.76 19.15 16.44
C ARG A 419 1.58 19.59 17.65
N ASN A 420 0.92 20.17 18.65
CA ASN A 420 1.53 20.56 19.92
C ASN A 420 0.96 19.69 21.02
N SER A 421 1.82 18.96 21.72
CA SER A 421 1.43 18.23 22.92
C SER A 421 1.35 19.19 24.10
N ARG A 422 0.23 19.14 24.83
CA ARG A 422 0.00 19.76 26.13
C ARG A 422 -0.24 18.65 27.16
N ASP A 423 -0.37 19.00 28.43
CA ASP A 423 -0.52 18.02 29.52
C ASP A 423 -1.82 17.21 29.47
N ASP A 424 -2.86 17.79 28.86
CA ASP A 424 -4.22 17.28 28.75
C ASP A 424 -4.53 16.62 27.39
N GLY A 425 -3.73 16.93 26.35
CA GLY A 425 -3.96 16.37 25.02
C GLY A 425 -3.00 16.88 23.95
N VAL A 426 -3.29 16.53 22.71
CA VAL A 426 -2.56 17.06 21.55
C VAL A 426 -3.49 18.03 20.84
N TYR A 427 -2.97 19.20 20.47
CA TYR A 427 -3.73 20.27 19.84
C TYR A 427 -3.08 20.68 18.52
N LEU A 428 -3.91 21.14 17.58
CA LEU A 428 -3.42 21.73 16.35
C LEU A 428 -2.94 23.16 16.60
N SER A 429 -1.83 23.54 15.96
CA SER A 429 -1.37 24.92 15.92
C SER A 429 -1.08 25.33 14.48
N LYS A 430 -1.79 26.36 14.03
CA LYS A 430 -1.59 27.04 12.76
C LYS A 430 -0.91 28.38 13.04
N LYS A 431 0.27 28.59 12.45
CA LYS A 431 1.03 29.82 12.60
C LYS A 431 1.42 30.35 11.24
N VAL A 432 1.09 31.62 11.00
CA VAL A 432 1.62 32.40 9.89
C VAL A 432 2.76 33.25 10.43
N SER A 433 3.95 33.10 9.85
CA SER A 433 5.12 33.87 10.28
C SER A 433 5.86 34.47 9.11
N VAL A 434 6.46 35.65 9.34
CA VAL A 434 7.35 36.28 8.37
C VAL A 434 8.60 35.43 8.22
N VAL A 435 8.99 35.14 6.98
CA VAL A 435 10.20 34.37 6.68
C VAL A 435 11.12 35.15 5.74
N LYS A 436 12.40 34.75 5.68
CA LYS A 436 13.36 35.34 4.75
C LYS A 436 12.87 35.16 3.31
N ARG A 437 13.03 36.20 2.48
CA ARG A 437 12.62 36.21 1.06
C ARG A 437 13.02 34.96 0.28
N ASN A 438 14.26 34.49 0.43
CA ASN A 438 14.73 33.28 -0.26
C ASN A 438 13.98 32.00 0.16
N LYS A 439 13.55 31.92 1.42
CA LYS A 439 12.77 30.78 1.93
C LYS A 439 11.34 30.85 1.40
N ALA A 440 10.69 32.01 1.52
CA ALA A 440 9.36 32.25 0.94
C ALA A 440 9.33 31.96 -0.56
N HIS A 441 10.34 32.42 -1.29
CA HIS A 441 10.46 32.18 -2.73
C HIS A 441 10.51 30.68 -3.07
N ARG A 442 11.30 29.88 -2.33
CA ARG A 442 11.33 28.42 -2.51
C ARG A 442 9.99 27.75 -2.16
N GLU A 443 9.33 28.22 -1.11
CA GLU A 443 8.01 27.71 -0.69
C GLU A 443 6.94 28.05 -1.74
N ALA A 444 6.91 29.27 -2.25
CA ALA A 444 5.99 29.72 -3.30
C ALA A 444 6.14 28.85 -4.56
N ILE A 445 7.38 28.65 -5.04
CA ILE A 445 7.64 27.76 -6.18
C ILE A 445 7.18 26.34 -5.90
N SER A 446 7.44 25.81 -4.70
CA SER A 446 7.07 24.44 -4.34
C SER A 446 5.55 24.25 -4.31
N CYS A 447 4.82 25.21 -3.73
CA CYS A 447 3.36 25.21 -3.70
C CYS A 447 2.78 25.34 -5.12
N ALA A 448 3.28 26.29 -5.91
CA ALA A 448 2.84 26.50 -7.28
C ALA A 448 3.10 25.26 -8.16
N ALA A 449 4.31 24.70 -8.10
CA ALA A 449 4.67 23.50 -8.82
C ALA A 449 3.79 22.30 -8.42
N GLY A 450 3.57 22.10 -7.12
CA GLY A 450 2.69 21.04 -6.62
C GLY A 450 1.26 21.18 -7.12
N LEU A 451 0.72 22.41 -7.13
CA LEU A 451 -0.64 22.69 -7.61
C LEU A 451 -0.77 22.51 -9.12
N LEU A 452 0.22 22.96 -9.91
CA LEU A 452 0.23 22.75 -11.35
C LEU A 452 0.27 21.27 -11.72
N VAL A 453 1.05 20.48 -10.96
CA VAL A 453 1.20 19.04 -11.19
C VAL A 453 -0.06 18.23 -10.90
N ALA A 454 -0.96 18.75 -10.06
CA ALA A 454 -2.24 18.10 -9.78
C ALA A 454 -3.14 18.01 -11.02
N TYR A 455 -2.94 18.90 -12.00
CA TYR A 455 -3.76 18.96 -13.21
C TYR A 455 -2.96 18.78 -14.50
N ASN A 456 -1.62 18.82 -14.44
CA ASN A 456 -0.77 18.84 -15.63
C ASN A 456 0.51 18.02 -15.41
N LYS A 457 1.07 17.45 -16.49
CA LYS A 457 2.40 16.82 -16.42
C LYS A 457 3.49 17.89 -16.25
N PRO A 458 4.58 17.63 -15.50
CA PRO A 458 5.71 18.55 -15.33
C PRO A 458 6.20 19.14 -16.65
N GLU A 459 6.43 18.29 -17.65
CA GLU A 459 6.96 18.64 -18.97
C GLU A 459 6.19 19.76 -19.67
N VAL A 460 4.90 19.96 -19.34
CA VAL A 460 4.03 20.97 -19.95
C VAL A 460 4.42 22.39 -19.53
N PHE A 461 4.71 22.62 -18.25
CA PHE A 461 4.93 23.97 -17.71
C PHE A 461 6.40 24.31 -17.45
N TYR A 462 7.32 23.39 -17.69
CA TYR A 462 8.74 23.68 -17.53
C TYR A 462 9.24 24.68 -18.56
N GLY A 463 9.99 25.67 -18.06
CA GLY A 463 10.49 26.75 -18.89
C GLY A 463 9.40 27.66 -19.45
N ALA A 464 8.19 27.63 -18.88
CA ALA A 464 7.09 28.52 -19.25
C ALA A 464 7.50 29.99 -19.08
N LEU A 465 7.25 30.78 -20.12
CA LEU A 465 7.52 32.21 -20.16
C LEU A 465 6.25 33.04 -20.00
N LEU A 466 6.39 34.20 -19.39
CA LEU A 466 5.36 35.22 -19.23
C LEU A 466 5.31 36.15 -20.45
N PRO A 467 4.17 36.80 -20.75
CA PRO A 467 2.88 36.70 -20.05
C PRO A 467 2.08 35.45 -20.45
N LEU A 468 1.13 35.07 -19.60
CA LEU A 468 0.15 34.03 -19.88
C LEU A 468 -1.03 34.62 -20.66
N SER A 469 -1.55 33.87 -21.63
CA SER A 469 -2.80 34.19 -22.32
C SER A 469 -3.91 33.25 -21.84
N TYR A 470 -5.07 33.80 -21.50
CA TYR A 470 -6.15 33.04 -20.88
C TYR A 470 -7.31 32.81 -21.85
N SER A 471 -7.78 31.57 -21.92
CA SER A 471 -9.03 31.19 -22.56
C SER A 471 -9.80 30.18 -21.68
N SER A 472 -10.94 29.71 -22.15
CA SER A 472 -11.71 28.63 -21.52
C SER A 472 -11.91 27.50 -22.51
N ASP A 473 -11.98 26.26 -22.01
CA ASP A 473 -12.45 25.12 -22.81
C ASP A 473 -13.98 24.99 -22.73
N ASP A 474 -14.52 24.02 -23.46
CA ASP A 474 -15.95 23.71 -23.52
C ASP A 474 -16.49 23.23 -22.16
N ASP A 475 -15.62 22.69 -21.30
CA ASP A 475 -15.93 22.22 -19.94
C ASP A 475 -15.87 23.35 -18.89
N GLY A 476 -15.56 24.59 -19.30
CA GLY A 476 -15.47 25.74 -18.41
C GLY A 476 -14.20 25.80 -17.55
N ASN A 477 -13.19 24.99 -17.83
CA ASN A 477 -11.86 25.10 -17.24
C ASN A 477 -11.13 26.35 -17.76
N VAL A 478 -10.14 26.82 -17.01
CA VAL A 478 -9.23 27.86 -17.46
C VAL A 478 -8.04 27.24 -18.19
N ILE A 479 -7.79 27.72 -19.40
CA ILE A 479 -6.58 27.39 -20.17
C ILE A 479 -5.65 28.61 -20.10
N ALA A 480 -4.41 28.40 -19.68
CA ALA A 480 -3.33 29.38 -19.77
C ALA A 480 -2.31 28.93 -20.82
N THR A 481 -2.19 29.67 -21.91
CA THR A 481 -1.22 29.42 -22.98
C THR A 481 0.01 30.31 -22.85
N PHE A 482 1.17 29.77 -23.21
CA PHE A 482 2.47 30.44 -23.10
C PHE A 482 3.49 29.83 -24.05
N ASN A 483 4.60 30.54 -24.24
CA ASN A 483 5.76 30.04 -24.95
C ASN A 483 6.80 29.49 -23.97
N LYS A 484 7.54 28.46 -24.40
CA LYS A 484 8.71 27.96 -23.70
C LYS A 484 9.99 28.59 -24.26
N LYS A 485 11.11 28.36 -23.58
CA LYS A 485 12.44 28.88 -23.98
C LYS A 485 12.88 28.41 -25.37
N ASP A 486 12.48 27.21 -25.78
CA ASP A 486 12.73 26.64 -27.11
C ASP A 486 11.82 27.22 -28.21
N GLY A 487 10.90 28.13 -27.86
CA GLY A 487 9.92 28.70 -28.78
C GLY A 487 8.66 27.84 -28.96
N ALA A 488 8.58 26.67 -28.32
CA ALA A 488 7.39 25.83 -28.38
C ALA A 488 6.23 26.46 -27.60
N ALA A 489 5.05 26.50 -28.22
CA ALA A 489 3.83 26.87 -27.53
C ALA A 489 3.35 25.70 -26.65
N SER A 490 2.88 26.02 -25.44
CA SER A 490 2.31 25.04 -24.53
C SER A 490 1.15 25.64 -23.75
N ARG A 491 0.39 24.78 -23.05
CA ARG A 491 -0.81 25.19 -22.32
C ARG A 491 -0.97 24.44 -21.02
N ILE A 492 -1.35 25.15 -19.97
CA ILE A 492 -1.78 24.60 -18.68
C ILE A 492 -3.31 24.62 -18.65
N THR A 493 -3.92 23.54 -18.19
CA THR A 493 -5.38 23.44 -17.99
C THR A 493 -5.67 23.22 -16.51
N MET A 494 -6.61 23.99 -15.95
CA MET A 494 -7.01 23.88 -14.54
C MET A 494 -8.50 24.23 -14.36
N PRO A 495 -9.17 23.75 -13.30
CA PRO A 495 -10.51 24.20 -12.96
C PRO A 495 -10.62 25.73 -12.84
N SER A 496 -11.76 26.31 -13.23
CA SER A 496 -11.96 27.77 -13.27
C SER A 496 -11.77 28.47 -11.92
N GLU A 497 -12.00 27.76 -10.80
CA GLU A 497 -11.72 28.24 -9.44
C GLU A 497 -10.25 28.61 -9.19
N TYR A 498 -9.31 28.06 -9.99
CA TYR A 498 -7.87 28.36 -9.90
C TYR A 498 -7.42 29.47 -10.88
N LYS A 499 -8.34 30.11 -11.62
CA LYS A 499 -8.01 31.30 -12.40
C LYS A 499 -7.41 32.44 -11.56
N PRO A 500 -7.88 32.74 -10.32
CA PRO A 500 -7.24 33.70 -9.44
C PRO A 500 -5.81 33.29 -9.07
N PHE A 501 -5.57 32.01 -8.79
CA PHE A 501 -4.24 31.48 -8.51
C PHE A 501 -3.26 31.73 -9.67
N LEU A 502 -3.65 31.42 -10.91
CA LEU A 502 -2.78 31.63 -12.08
C LEU A 502 -2.40 33.10 -12.26
N LYS A 503 -3.35 34.01 -12.04
CA LYS A 503 -3.09 35.46 -12.08
C LYS A 503 -2.17 35.92 -10.95
N GLU A 504 -2.37 35.38 -9.74
CA GLU A 504 -1.48 35.66 -8.60
C GLU A 504 -0.06 35.14 -8.88
N LEU A 505 0.06 33.94 -9.45
CA LEU A 505 1.32 33.33 -9.84
C LEU A 505 2.06 34.16 -10.88
N GLU A 506 1.37 34.59 -11.93
CA GLU A 506 1.91 35.48 -12.96
C GLU A 506 2.39 36.81 -12.37
N ALA A 507 1.56 37.48 -11.56
CA ALA A 507 1.93 38.74 -10.92
C ALA A 507 3.11 38.60 -9.95
N TRP A 508 3.10 37.53 -9.14
CA TRP A 508 4.20 37.23 -8.24
C TRP A 508 5.50 36.97 -9.02
N ALA A 509 5.45 36.17 -10.08
CA ALA A 509 6.61 35.85 -10.91
C ALA A 509 7.23 37.11 -11.55
N PHE A 510 6.40 38.03 -12.06
CA PHE A 510 6.85 39.35 -12.53
C PHE A 510 7.52 40.18 -11.44
N SER A 511 7.06 40.08 -10.19
CA SER A 511 7.60 40.88 -9.07
C SER A 511 8.95 40.39 -8.53
N VAL A 512 9.30 39.11 -8.76
CA VAL A 512 10.47 38.48 -8.14
C VAL A 512 11.62 38.24 -9.11
N SER A 513 11.39 38.27 -10.43
CA SER A 513 12.44 37.96 -11.40
C SER A 513 12.32 38.69 -12.74
N ASP A 514 13.45 39.23 -13.21
CA ASP A 514 13.59 39.77 -14.57
C ASP A 514 13.58 38.68 -15.66
N SER A 515 13.68 37.40 -15.26
CA SER A 515 13.88 36.27 -16.18
C SER A 515 12.66 35.88 -17.00
N ARG A 516 11.50 36.55 -16.81
CA ARG A 516 10.20 36.27 -17.45
C ARG A 516 9.71 34.82 -17.33
N TYR A 517 10.27 33.99 -16.44
CA TYR A 517 9.76 32.63 -16.22
C TYR A 517 8.56 32.64 -15.27
N LEU A 518 7.61 31.73 -15.51
CA LEU A 518 6.47 31.51 -14.62
C LEU A 518 6.90 30.99 -13.24
N LEU A 519 7.92 30.12 -13.19
CA LEU A 519 8.49 29.57 -11.96
C LEU A 519 9.96 29.98 -11.83
N PRO A 520 10.26 31.24 -11.45
CA PRO A 520 11.64 31.71 -11.35
C PRO A 520 12.33 31.04 -10.16
N PHE A 521 13.42 30.29 -10.39
CA PHE A 521 14.20 29.72 -9.28
C PHE A 521 15.19 30.74 -8.70
N PRO A 522 15.45 30.73 -7.37
CA PRO A 522 16.47 31.59 -6.80
C PRO A 522 17.84 31.22 -7.38
N GLN A 523 18.50 32.19 -8.04
CA GLN A 523 19.82 32.03 -8.64
C GLN A 523 20.91 31.89 -7.57
N ASP A 524 21.88 31.01 -7.79
CA ASP A 524 23.25 31.23 -7.31
C ASP A 524 23.98 32.07 -8.38
N ASN A 525 24.65 33.12 -7.93
CA ASN A 525 25.18 34.24 -8.72
C ASN A 525 25.81 33.87 -10.06
N GLY A 526 25.34 34.49 -11.15
CA GLY A 526 26.26 35.05 -12.13
C GLY A 526 25.87 34.95 -13.59
N LEU A 527 25.32 33.85 -14.10
CA LEU A 527 25.03 33.74 -15.55
C LEU A 527 24.02 32.68 -16.01
N LEU A 528 23.34 31.94 -15.12
CA LEU A 528 22.30 30.99 -15.51
C LEU A 528 21.15 30.98 -14.49
N SER A 529 20.08 31.71 -14.81
CA SER A 529 18.76 31.55 -14.19
C SER A 529 18.12 30.25 -14.68
N TYR A 530 17.58 29.48 -13.74
CA TYR A 530 16.79 28.26 -13.96
C TYR A 530 17.58 27.04 -14.48
N LYS A 531 17.86 26.09 -13.58
CA LYS A 531 17.99 24.68 -13.95
C LYS A 531 17.21 23.84 -12.96
N TRP A 532 15.97 23.53 -13.32
CA TRP A 532 15.41 22.29 -12.84
C TRP A 532 16.30 21.19 -13.42
N THR A 533 16.77 20.31 -12.55
CA THR A 533 17.79 19.32 -12.92
C THR A 533 17.28 18.28 -13.92
N ASP A 534 15.94 18.19 -14.06
CA ASP A 534 15.23 17.25 -14.91
C ASP A 534 13.85 17.88 -15.24
N ASP A 535 13.47 17.96 -16.52
CA ASP A 535 12.20 18.54 -16.98
C ASP A 535 11.00 17.60 -16.79
N LYS A 536 11.26 16.36 -16.37
CA LYS A 536 10.26 15.32 -16.16
C LYS A 536 9.79 15.19 -14.71
N ARG A 537 10.58 15.69 -13.76
CA ARG A 537 10.33 15.54 -12.32
C ARG A 537 10.38 16.84 -11.55
N ILE A 538 9.38 17.07 -10.71
CA ILE A 538 9.43 18.24 -9.83
C ILE A 538 10.44 18.04 -8.69
N PRO A 539 11.16 19.11 -8.25
CA PRO A 539 12.00 19.08 -7.08
C PRO A 539 11.19 18.64 -5.88
N SER A 540 11.85 17.95 -4.95
CA SER A 540 11.19 17.51 -3.72
C SER A 540 10.55 18.69 -2.98
N ILE A 541 9.22 18.67 -2.88
CA ILE A 541 8.44 19.63 -2.11
C ILE A 541 8.16 19.14 -0.67
N HIS A 542 8.89 18.11 -0.21
CA HIS A 542 8.64 17.46 1.09
C HIS A 542 8.58 18.44 2.27
N THR A 543 9.48 19.42 2.28
CA THR A 543 9.51 20.43 3.35
C THR A 543 8.22 21.23 3.38
N THR A 544 7.70 21.59 2.21
CA THR A 544 6.46 22.35 2.04
C THR A 544 5.24 21.54 2.47
N ILE A 545 5.08 20.31 1.95
CA ILE A 545 3.95 19.44 2.34
C ILE A 545 3.94 19.17 3.85
N ARG A 546 5.11 18.99 4.47
CA ARG A 546 5.24 18.80 5.92
C ARG A 546 4.85 20.05 6.70
N LEU A 547 5.20 21.25 6.22
CA LEU A 547 4.82 22.51 6.85
C LEU A 547 3.32 22.75 6.78
N LEU A 548 2.69 22.35 5.67
CA LEU A 548 1.24 22.46 5.45
C LEU A 548 0.44 21.29 6.06
N ALA A 549 1.09 20.41 6.82
CA ALA A 549 0.50 19.20 7.40
C ALA A 549 -0.19 18.26 6.39
N ILE A 550 0.23 18.29 5.12
CA ILE A 550 -0.18 17.32 4.11
C ILE A 550 0.49 15.99 4.44
N PRO A 551 -0.28 14.89 4.63
CA PRO A 551 0.29 13.57 4.83
C PRO A 551 1.14 13.15 3.62
N PRO A 552 2.31 12.49 3.81
CA PRO A 552 3.15 12.06 2.71
C PRO A 552 2.37 11.27 1.65
N GLY A 553 1.56 10.30 2.07
CA GLY A 553 0.69 9.47 1.24
C GLY A 553 -0.44 10.18 0.48
N SER A 554 -0.65 11.49 0.68
CA SER A 554 -1.65 12.28 -0.05
C SER A 554 -1.05 13.06 -1.23
N PHE A 555 0.27 13.05 -1.37
CA PHE A 555 0.96 13.67 -2.50
C PHE A 555 2.00 12.72 -3.12
N TYR A 556 2.88 12.16 -2.28
CA TYR A 556 3.82 11.12 -2.68
C TYR A 556 3.28 9.74 -2.32
N LEU A 557 3.55 8.73 -3.14
CA LEU A 557 3.09 7.38 -2.83
C LEU A 557 3.84 6.84 -1.59
N ASP A 558 3.10 6.47 -0.55
CA ASP A 558 3.66 5.87 0.66
C ASP A 558 4.05 4.42 0.41
N LEU A 559 5.29 4.13 0.01
CA LEU A 559 5.80 2.78 -0.28
C LEU A 559 5.92 1.93 1.00
N THR A 560 4.91 1.11 1.32
CA THR A 560 4.88 0.31 2.54
C THR A 560 4.50 -1.14 2.27
N ALA A 561 5.17 -2.05 2.98
CA ALA A 561 4.87 -3.47 2.92
C ALA A 561 3.42 -3.80 3.35
N LYS A 562 2.79 -2.94 4.17
CA LYS A 562 1.40 -3.14 4.61
C LYS A 562 0.42 -2.96 3.44
N ARG A 563 0.60 -1.89 2.63
CA ARG A 563 -0.25 -1.59 1.48
C ARG A 563 0.00 -2.54 0.32
N PHE A 564 1.25 -2.90 0.02
CA PHE A 564 1.55 -3.94 -0.99
C PHE A 564 0.90 -5.28 -0.64
N ARG A 565 0.99 -5.67 0.63
CA ARG A 565 0.34 -6.89 1.12
C ARG A 565 -1.19 -6.84 1.02
N ALA A 566 -1.79 -5.68 1.25
CA ALA A 566 -3.24 -5.49 1.08
C ALA A 566 -3.64 -5.54 -0.40
N LEU A 567 -2.83 -4.99 -1.30
CA LEU A 567 -3.03 -5.14 -2.75
C LEU A 567 -2.97 -6.61 -3.16
N THR A 568 -1.97 -7.38 -2.73
CA THR A 568 -1.92 -8.82 -3.01
C THR A 568 -3.13 -9.56 -2.44
N ALA A 569 -3.61 -9.18 -1.26
CA ALA A 569 -4.84 -9.74 -0.70
C ALA A 569 -6.03 -9.48 -1.63
N LYS A 570 -6.19 -8.24 -2.11
CA LYS A 570 -7.26 -7.83 -3.04
C LYS A 570 -7.20 -8.61 -4.37
N LEU A 571 -6.01 -8.77 -4.94
CA LEU A 571 -5.80 -9.45 -6.23
C LEU A 571 -6.01 -10.97 -6.16
N GLU A 572 -5.57 -11.61 -5.07
CA GLU A 572 -5.64 -13.07 -4.91
C GLU A 572 -6.96 -13.55 -4.28
N TYR A 573 -7.82 -12.63 -3.82
CA TYR A 573 -9.09 -12.96 -3.17
C TYR A 573 -10.12 -13.51 -4.17
N ASN A 574 -10.70 -14.66 -3.83
CA ASN A 574 -11.76 -15.31 -4.57
C ASN A 574 -12.95 -15.60 -3.64
N ASP A 575 -14.16 -15.30 -4.08
CA ASP A 575 -15.39 -15.58 -3.34
C ASP A 575 -15.72 -17.08 -3.31
N GLU A 576 -15.30 -17.85 -4.33
CA GLU A 576 -15.55 -19.30 -4.40
C GLU A 576 -14.77 -20.09 -3.33
N ASP A 577 -13.60 -19.59 -2.94
CA ASP A 577 -12.76 -20.21 -1.91
C ASP A 577 -12.76 -19.43 -0.58
N PHE A 578 -13.61 -18.40 -0.46
CA PHE A 578 -13.70 -17.49 0.68
C PHE A 578 -12.33 -16.88 1.08
N GLY A 579 -11.48 -16.59 0.10
CA GLY A 579 -10.14 -16.04 0.31
C GLY A 579 -9.13 -17.06 0.87
N PHE A 580 -9.40 -18.36 0.76
CA PHE A 580 -8.48 -19.40 1.24
C PHE A 580 -7.12 -19.32 0.55
N ASN A 581 -7.08 -19.23 -0.79
CA ASN A 581 -5.84 -19.11 -1.55
C ASN A 581 -5.06 -17.85 -1.15
N ALA A 582 -5.73 -16.70 -1.08
CA ALA A 582 -5.12 -15.45 -0.61
C ALA A 582 -4.55 -15.59 0.81
N SER A 583 -5.23 -16.30 1.71
CA SER A 583 -4.74 -16.57 3.06
C SER A 583 -3.44 -17.40 3.07
N VAL A 584 -3.32 -18.38 2.16
CA VAL A 584 -2.14 -19.23 1.98
C VAL A 584 -0.99 -18.43 1.41
N VAL A 585 -1.20 -17.67 0.32
CA VAL A 585 -0.20 -16.79 -0.31
C VAL A 585 0.38 -15.81 0.72
N LEU A 586 -0.48 -15.23 1.55
CA LEU A 586 -0.06 -14.30 2.58
C LEU A 586 0.54 -14.99 3.81
N GLY A 587 0.35 -16.30 4.01
CA GLY A 587 0.76 -17.03 5.21
C GLY A 587 0.00 -16.61 6.48
N ASN A 588 -1.27 -16.23 6.30
CA ASN A 588 -2.23 -15.91 7.36
C ASN A 588 -3.10 -17.13 7.71
N THR A 589 -3.68 -17.16 8.91
CA THR A 589 -4.83 -18.04 9.20
C THR A 589 -6.09 -17.43 8.58
N ILE A 590 -7.07 -18.25 8.18
CA ILE A 590 -8.28 -17.77 7.49
C ILE A 590 -9.00 -16.67 8.30
N GLY A 591 -9.18 -16.85 9.61
CA GLY A 591 -9.79 -15.81 10.46
C GLY A 591 -8.96 -14.53 10.63
N THR A 592 -7.63 -14.57 10.45
CA THR A 592 -6.82 -13.34 10.40
C THR A 592 -6.90 -12.68 9.03
N PHE A 593 -7.08 -13.46 7.97
CA PHE A 593 -7.28 -12.93 6.63
C PHE A 593 -8.65 -12.25 6.56
N ASP A 594 -9.70 -12.94 7.01
CA ASP A 594 -11.08 -12.47 7.05
C ASP A 594 -11.21 -11.11 7.76
N ALA A 595 -10.76 -11.05 9.02
CA ALA A 595 -10.79 -9.83 9.81
C ALA A 595 -9.92 -8.67 9.27
N ALA A 596 -8.98 -8.92 8.37
CA ALA A 596 -8.02 -7.91 7.90
C ALA A 596 -8.14 -7.54 6.42
N TYR A 597 -8.83 -8.35 5.61
CA TYR A 597 -8.85 -8.23 4.15
C TYR A 597 -10.18 -8.66 3.49
N ALA A 598 -11.05 -9.46 4.12
CA ALA A 598 -12.24 -10.00 3.42
C ALA A 598 -13.30 -8.94 3.07
N ASN A 599 -13.35 -7.84 3.81
CA ASN A 599 -14.24 -6.72 3.48
C ASN A 599 -13.78 -5.91 2.26
N GLY A 600 -12.73 -6.35 1.55
CA GLY A 600 -12.25 -5.71 0.33
C GLY A 600 -11.63 -4.34 0.56
N ASP A 601 -11.65 -3.52 -0.50
CA ASP A 601 -11.16 -2.16 -0.50
C ASP A 601 -12.27 -1.19 -0.06
N PRO A 602 -12.20 -0.59 1.14
CA PRO A 602 -13.28 0.26 1.65
C PRO A 602 -13.58 1.46 0.76
N GLU A 603 -12.56 2.04 0.11
CA GLU A 603 -12.73 3.20 -0.76
C GLU A 603 -13.42 2.79 -2.07
N GLN A 604 -12.99 1.68 -2.66
CA GLN A 604 -13.64 1.11 -3.84
C GLN A 604 -15.10 0.73 -3.54
N ASN A 605 -15.37 0.13 -2.38
CA ASN A 605 -16.73 -0.23 -1.96
C ASN A 605 -17.62 1.01 -1.76
N GLN A 606 -17.08 2.07 -1.17
CA GLN A 606 -17.79 3.35 -1.02
C GLN A 606 -18.05 4.00 -2.38
N LEU A 607 -17.09 3.97 -3.30
CA LEU A 607 -17.25 4.48 -4.65
C LEU A 607 -18.32 3.72 -5.43
N ILE A 608 -18.30 2.38 -5.39
CA ILE A 608 -19.33 1.53 -5.99
C ILE A 608 -20.70 1.85 -5.37
N THR A 609 -20.77 2.02 -4.06
CA THR A 609 -22.02 2.37 -3.35
C THR A 609 -22.52 3.75 -3.75
N TYR A 610 -21.63 4.74 -3.83
CA TYR A 610 -21.97 6.10 -4.28
C TYR A 610 -22.46 6.11 -5.72
N GLN A 611 -21.74 5.46 -6.65
CA GLN A 611 -22.16 5.31 -8.05
C GLN A 611 -23.55 4.65 -8.13
N ALA A 612 -23.79 3.60 -7.35
CA ALA A 612 -25.08 2.94 -7.29
C ALA A 612 -26.20 3.83 -6.71
N LEU A 613 -25.92 4.59 -5.66
CA LEU A 613 -26.88 5.54 -5.06
C LEU A 613 -27.22 6.69 -6.00
N GLU A 614 -26.23 7.23 -6.71
CA GLU A 614 -26.44 8.31 -7.67
C GLU A 614 -27.24 7.83 -8.89
N ILE A 615 -26.94 6.62 -9.40
CA ILE A 615 -27.77 5.98 -10.46
C ILE A 615 -29.19 5.77 -9.95
N ALA A 616 -29.37 5.25 -8.72
CA ALA A 616 -30.69 5.05 -8.13
C ALA A 616 -31.45 6.37 -7.96
N SER A 617 -30.78 7.43 -7.49
CA SER A 617 -31.33 8.79 -7.35
C SER A 617 -31.86 9.31 -8.69
N ARG A 618 -31.08 9.14 -9.77
CA ARG A 618 -31.47 9.55 -11.13
C ARG A 618 -32.62 8.73 -11.69
N LEU A 619 -32.64 7.42 -11.45
CA LEU A 619 -33.78 6.57 -11.76
C LEU A 619 -35.06 7.04 -11.05
N PHE A 620 -34.96 7.43 -9.78
CA PHE A 620 -36.10 8.01 -9.03
C PHE A 620 -36.55 9.37 -9.57
N GLN A 621 -35.64 10.13 -10.19
CA GLN A 621 -35.95 11.39 -10.86
C GLN A 621 -36.54 11.21 -12.27
N GLY A 622 -36.68 9.96 -12.73
CA GLY A 622 -37.34 9.61 -14.00
C GLY A 622 -36.40 9.36 -15.18
N ASP A 623 -35.08 9.33 -14.96
CA ASP A 623 -34.12 8.93 -15.99
C ASP A 623 -34.24 7.43 -16.31
N THR A 624 -33.94 7.04 -17.55
CA THR A 624 -33.75 5.63 -17.89
C THR A 624 -32.46 5.11 -17.27
N LYS A 625 -32.31 3.79 -17.15
CA LYS A 625 -31.10 3.19 -16.56
C LYS A 625 -29.84 3.54 -17.36
N GLU A 626 -29.95 3.53 -18.68
CA GLU A 626 -28.86 3.84 -19.61
C GLU A 626 -28.47 5.32 -19.50
N ASP A 627 -29.45 6.23 -19.46
CA ASP A 627 -29.19 7.67 -19.31
C ASP A 627 -28.61 7.99 -17.92
N ALA A 628 -29.10 7.34 -16.86
CA ALA A 628 -28.59 7.51 -15.50
C ALA A 628 -27.13 7.05 -15.40
N ILE A 629 -26.78 5.90 -15.99
CA ILE A 629 -25.40 5.41 -16.04
C ILE A 629 -24.51 6.40 -16.80
N GLN A 630 -24.97 6.88 -17.96
CA GLN A 630 -24.19 7.77 -18.80
C GLN A 630 -23.94 9.13 -18.12
N LYS A 631 -24.96 9.73 -17.51
CA LYS A 631 -24.79 10.98 -16.76
C LYS A 631 -23.89 10.82 -15.54
N VAL A 632 -23.92 9.65 -14.87
CA VAL A 632 -23.01 9.37 -13.75
C VAL A 632 -21.57 9.25 -14.23
N LYS A 633 -21.33 8.56 -15.35
CA LYS A 633 -20.02 8.50 -16.01
C LYS A 633 -19.49 9.87 -16.40
N GLU A 634 -20.33 10.70 -17.00
CA GLU A 634 -19.99 12.08 -17.38
C GLU A 634 -19.70 12.94 -16.16
N SER A 635 -20.52 12.85 -15.11
CA SER A 635 -20.32 13.61 -13.87
C SER A 635 -19.02 13.25 -13.15
N LEU A 636 -18.63 11.98 -13.20
CA LEU A 636 -17.42 11.46 -12.57
C LEU A 636 -16.21 11.46 -13.51
N LYS A 637 -16.40 11.81 -14.78
CA LYS A 637 -15.38 11.78 -15.84
C LYS A 637 -14.69 10.42 -15.95
N ILE A 638 -15.48 9.34 -15.91
CA ILE A 638 -15.02 7.95 -16.02
C ILE A 638 -15.67 7.27 -17.23
N ASP A 639 -14.89 6.49 -17.98
CA ASP A 639 -15.38 5.79 -19.17
C ASP A 639 -16.23 4.55 -18.80
N VAL A 640 -15.92 3.95 -17.66
CA VAL A 640 -16.57 2.74 -17.14
C VAL A 640 -16.85 2.95 -15.65
N LEU A 641 -17.98 2.44 -15.16
CA LEU A 641 -18.28 2.45 -13.73
C LEU A 641 -17.32 1.49 -13.01
N GLU A 642 -16.98 1.80 -11.76
CA GLU A 642 -16.02 1.02 -10.96
C GLU A 642 -16.50 -0.44 -10.80
N PHE A 643 -17.81 -0.63 -10.62
CA PHE A 643 -18.42 -1.96 -10.54
C PHE A 643 -18.37 -2.72 -11.87
N ASP A 644 -18.46 -2.02 -13.00
CA ASP A 644 -18.39 -2.62 -14.32
C ASP A 644 -16.95 -2.96 -14.70
N GLU A 645 -15.95 -2.17 -14.27
CA GLU A 645 -14.52 -2.53 -14.35
C GLU A 645 -14.18 -3.72 -13.45
N TYR A 646 -14.70 -3.73 -12.22
CA TYR A 646 -14.62 -4.86 -11.31
C TYR A 646 -15.22 -6.14 -11.91
N LYS A 647 -16.36 -6.02 -12.63
CA LYS A 647 -16.94 -7.14 -13.37
C LYS A 647 -16.12 -7.54 -14.59
N LYS A 648 -15.69 -6.59 -15.42
CA LYS A 648 -14.90 -6.85 -16.64
C LYS A 648 -13.57 -7.53 -16.31
N SER A 649 -12.94 -7.15 -15.21
CA SER A 649 -11.72 -7.81 -14.71
C SER A 649 -11.95 -9.24 -14.19
N LYS A 650 -13.20 -9.68 -14.01
CA LYS A 650 -13.53 -10.99 -13.39
C LYS A 650 -14.57 -11.89 -14.10
N THR A 651 -15.18 -11.55 -15.24
CA THR A 651 -16.37 -12.30 -15.74
C THR A 651 -16.29 -13.01 -17.10
N LEU A 652 -15.16 -12.97 -17.83
CA LEU A 652 -15.01 -13.79 -19.04
C LEU A 652 -13.83 -14.74 -18.89
N HIS A 653 -14.14 -16.02 -18.65
CA HIS A 653 -13.14 -17.07 -18.66
C HIS A 653 -12.99 -17.60 -20.08
N ILE A 654 -11.75 -17.76 -20.54
CA ILE A 654 -11.47 -18.47 -21.79
C ILE A 654 -11.58 -19.96 -21.51
N ASN A 655 -12.51 -20.62 -22.20
CA ASN A 655 -12.73 -22.05 -22.03
C ASN A 655 -11.73 -22.88 -22.86
N GLN A 656 -11.83 -24.21 -22.75
CA GLN A 656 -10.86 -25.12 -23.37
C GLN A 656 -10.92 -25.12 -24.91
N ASN A 657 -12.02 -24.72 -25.52
CA ASN A 657 -12.16 -24.62 -26.98
C ASN A 657 -11.87 -23.22 -27.54
N GLY A 658 -11.30 -22.31 -26.75
CA GLY A 658 -10.81 -21.01 -27.22
C GLY A 658 -11.86 -19.88 -27.26
N THR A 659 -13.05 -20.09 -26.69
CA THR A 659 -14.10 -19.05 -26.60
C THR A 659 -14.19 -18.44 -25.19
N ALA A 660 -14.41 -17.13 -25.11
CA ALA A 660 -14.62 -16.42 -23.85
C ALA A 660 -16.09 -16.52 -23.40
N CYS A 661 -16.35 -16.99 -22.19
CA CYS A 661 -17.69 -17.20 -21.66
C CYS A 661 -17.80 -16.89 -20.15
N ASN A 662 -18.99 -16.52 -19.69
CA ASN A 662 -19.30 -16.26 -18.28
C ASN A 662 -19.65 -17.52 -17.45
N GLY A 663 -19.33 -18.71 -17.97
CA GLY A 663 -19.57 -20.00 -17.30
C GLY A 663 -21.02 -20.48 -17.27
N LYS A 664 -22.00 -19.67 -17.68
CA LYS A 664 -23.42 -20.02 -17.71
C LYS A 664 -23.89 -20.30 -19.13
N CYS A 665 -24.46 -21.49 -19.35
CA CYS A 665 -24.98 -21.91 -20.65
C CYS A 665 -26.24 -21.10 -21.01
N ASP A 666 -26.21 -20.40 -22.16
CA ASP A 666 -27.32 -19.63 -22.72
C ASP A 666 -27.49 -19.96 -24.22
N ILE A 667 -28.02 -21.16 -24.47
CA ILE A 667 -28.22 -21.71 -25.81
C ILE A 667 -29.58 -21.30 -26.36
N ASN A 668 -29.60 -20.85 -27.62
CA ASN A 668 -30.86 -20.66 -28.33
C ASN A 668 -31.51 -22.01 -28.68
N LYS A 669 -32.62 -22.32 -28.02
CA LYS A 669 -33.35 -23.60 -28.16
C LYS A 669 -33.95 -23.84 -29.54
N ASP A 670 -34.06 -22.79 -30.34
CA ASP A 670 -34.52 -22.89 -31.73
C ASP A 670 -33.44 -23.50 -32.65
N ILE A 671 -32.17 -23.54 -32.18
CA ILE A 671 -30.99 -23.94 -32.98
C ILE A 671 -30.41 -25.28 -32.52
N THR A 672 -30.34 -25.55 -31.21
CA THR A 672 -29.83 -26.82 -30.67
C THR A 672 -30.38 -27.14 -29.28
N SER A 673 -30.25 -28.40 -28.84
CA SER A 673 -30.74 -28.86 -27.53
C SER A 673 -29.76 -28.59 -26.39
N ASP A 674 -30.27 -27.95 -25.34
CA ASP A 674 -29.57 -27.65 -24.08
C ASP A 674 -29.50 -28.90 -23.19
N THR A 675 -28.40 -29.67 -23.31
CA THR A 675 -28.20 -30.87 -22.49
C THR A 675 -27.64 -30.54 -21.11
N HIS A 676 -26.96 -29.40 -20.93
CA HIS A 676 -26.42 -28.95 -19.64
C HIS A 676 -27.53 -28.73 -18.61
N ARG A 677 -28.63 -28.04 -18.97
CA ARG A 677 -29.79 -27.87 -18.08
C ARG A 677 -30.45 -29.19 -17.74
N SER A 678 -30.52 -30.13 -18.68
CA SER A 678 -31.10 -31.46 -18.45
C SER A 678 -30.26 -32.28 -17.46
N THR A 679 -28.94 -32.21 -17.57
CA THR A 679 -27.99 -32.88 -16.67
C THR A 679 -27.94 -32.22 -15.30
N ALA A 680 -27.97 -30.90 -15.22
CA ALA A 680 -28.07 -30.16 -13.95
C ALA A 680 -29.38 -30.50 -13.21
N LYS A 681 -30.50 -30.60 -13.93
CA LYS A 681 -31.79 -31.04 -13.36
C LYS A 681 -31.76 -32.50 -12.91
N ARG A 682 -31.09 -33.38 -13.68
CA ARG A 682 -30.94 -34.80 -13.35
C ARG A 682 -30.03 -35.02 -12.14
N ALA A 683 -28.92 -34.29 -12.03
CA ALA A 683 -28.01 -34.32 -10.88
C ALA A 683 -28.70 -33.84 -9.61
N LYS A 684 -29.47 -32.74 -9.70
CA LYS A 684 -30.33 -32.27 -8.62
C LYS A 684 -31.37 -33.32 -8.18
N ASN A 685 -31.98 -34.02 -9.13
CA ASN A 685 -32.94 -35.09 -8.84
C ASN A 685 -32.29 -36.35 -8.24
N LEU A 686 -31.00 -36.60 -8.51
CA LEU A 686 -30.24 -37.73 -7.98
C LEU A 686 -29.58 -37.44 -6.62
N GLY A 687 -29.72 -36.21 -6.10
CA GLY A 687 -29.07 -35.79 -4.85
C GLY A 687 -27.55 -35.70 -4.93
N VAL A 688 -26.99 -35.68 -6.14
CA VAL A 688 -25.55 -35.59 -6.39
C VAL A 688 -25.23 -34.13 -6.75
N GLY A 689 -24.95 -33.33 -5.72
CA GLY A 689 -24.49 -31.94 -5.85
C GLY A 689 -25.60 -30.87 -5.73
N ASP A 690 -25.32 -29.83 -4.95
CA ASP A 690 -26.12 -28.61 -4.88
C ASP A 690 -25.90 -27.76 -6.14
N GLY A 691 -26.54 -28.16 -7.24
CA GLY A 691 -27.07 -27.24 -8.24
C GLY A 691 -26.15 -26.42 -9.15
N ASP A 692 -24.81 -26.50 -9.05
CA ASP A 692 -23.92 -25.75 -9.96
C ASP A 692 -22.86 -26.64 -10.62
N ILE A 693 -23.26 -27.32 -11.70
CA ILE A 693 -22.33 -28.08 -12.56
C ILE A 693 -21.73 -27.09 -13.56
N THR A 694 -20.40 -27.01 -13.62
CA THR A 694 -19.68 -26.21 -14.62
C THR A 694 -20.06 -26.63 -16.04
N CYS A 695 -20.18 -25.66 -16.96
CA CYS A 695 -20.57 -25.96 -18.33
C CYS A 695 -19.52 -26.85 -19.01
N TYR A 696 -19.96 -28.01 -19.52
CA TYR A 696 -19.11 -28.99 -20.20
C TYR A 696 -19.42 -29.14 -21.70
N GLN A 697 -20.43 -28.44 -22.21
CA GLN A 697 -20.90 -28.53 -23.60
C GLN A 697 -20.08 -27.63 -24.56
N PHE A 698 -18.77 -27.84 -24.59
CA PHE A 698 -17.87 -27.01 -25.40
C PHE A 698 -18.20 -27.09 -26.90
N ASP A 699 -18.67 -28.24 -27.38
CA ASP A 699 -19.12 -28.46 -28.76
C ASP A 699 -20.33 -27.60 -29.18
N GLN A 700 -21.06 -27.01 -28.22
CA GLN A 700 -22.21 -26.15 -28.47
C GLN A 700 -21.92 -24.65 -28.24
N CYS A 701 -20.68 -24.26 -27.90
CA CYS A 701 -20.35 -22.86 -27.63
C CYS A 701 -20.63 -21.92 -28.82
N CYS A 702 -20.51 -22.40 -30.06
CA CYS A 702 -20.85 -21.61 -31.25
C CYS A 702 -22.33 -21.17 -31.31
N PHE A 703 -23.23 -21.86 -30.60
CA PHE A 703 -24.66 -21.54 -30.53
C PHE A 703 -25.06 -20.82 -29.23
N CYS A 704 -24.09 -20.52 -28.37
CA CYS A 704 -24.31 -19.99 -27.02
C CYS A 704 -24.11 -18.47 -27.00
N LYS A 705 -25.12 -17.70 -26.55
CA LYS A 705 -25.05 -16.23 -26.50
C LYS A 705 -24.00 -15.72 -25.52
N SER A 706 -23.70 -16.50 -24.49
CA SER A 706 -22.68 -16.17 -23.49
C SER A 706 -21.25 -16.43 -23.98
N ALA A 707 -21.05 -17.14 -25.09
CA ALA A 707 -19.74 -17.44 -25.65
C ALA A 707 -19.38 -16.47 -26.78
N LYS A 708 -18.15 -15.94 -26.78
CA LYS A 708 -17.61 -15.05 -27.81
C LYS A 708 -16.25 -15.54 -28.29
N LEU A 709 -15.96 -15.36 -29.57
CA LEU A 709 -14.61 -15.57 -30.11
C LEU A 709 -13.67 -14.46 -29.61
N VAL A 710 -12.41 -14.83 -29.40
CA VAL A 710 -11.36 -13.92 -28.95
C VAL A 710 -10.41 -13.68 -30.12
N ASN A 711 -10.20 -12.41 -30.48
CA ASN A 711 -9.33 -12.01 -31.59
C ASN A 711 -7.85 -12.07 -31.18
N ASP A 712 -7.35 -13.29 -30.96
CA ASP A 712 -5.99 -13.61 -30.51
C ASP A 712 -5.51 -14.88 -31.22
N VAL A 713 -4.27 -14.87 -31.74
CA VAL A 713 -3.69 -15.98 -32.52
C VAL A 713 -3.75 -17.30 -31.73
N ASN A 714 -3.49 -17.25 -30.42
CA ASN A 714 -3.50 -18.46 -29.60
C ASN A 714 -4.92 -19.00 -29.34
N GLN A 715 -5.90 -18.13 -29.08
CA GLN A 715 -7.29 -18.56 -28.89
C GLN A 715 -7.92 -19.06 -30.19
N VAL A 716 -7.57 -18.45 -31.32
CA VAL A 716 -8.00 -18.91 -32.64
C VAL A 716 -7.34 -20.24 -32.98
N TYR A 717 -6.05 -20.43 -32.67
CA TYR A 717 -5.36 -21.73 -32.80
C TYR A 717 -6.02 -22.83 -31.95
N LYS A 718 -6.44 -22.54 -30.71
CA LYS A 718 -7.25 -23.47 -29.91
C LYS A 718 -8.59 -23.78 -30.55
N THR A 719 -9.28 -22.77 -31.08
CA THR A 719 -10.58 -22.94 -31.74
C THR A 719 -10.45 -23.80 -33.00
N LEU A 720 -9.43 -23.56 -33.83
CA LEU A 720 -9.11 -24.36 -35.02
C LEU A 720 -8.70 -25.80 -34.65
N SER A 721 -7.91 -25.98 -33.59
CA SER A 721 -7.57 -27.31 -33.07
C SER A 721 -8.81 -28.05 -32.57
N PHE A 722 -9.75 -27.36 -31.93
CA PHE A 722 -11.01 -27.94 -31.51
C PHE A 722 -11.91 -28.31 -32.71
N ILE A 723 -11.94 -27.48 -33.75
CA ILE A 723 -12.62 -27.79 -35.02
C ILE A 723 -12.04 -29.08 -35.62
N GLN A 724 -10.71 -29.21 -35.71
CA GLN A 724 -10.06 -30.41 -36.21
C GLN A 724 -10.44 -31.66 -35.39
N ILE A 725 -10.53 -31.55 -34.06
CA ILE A 725 -10.98 -32.66 -33.21
C ILE A 725 -12.43 -33.04 -33.48
N LEU A 726 -13.31 -32.08 -33.79
CA LEU A 726 -14.70 -32.37 -34.16
C LEU A 726 -14.77 -33.06 -35.53
N GLU A 727 -13.95 -32.64 -36.49
CA GLU A 727 -13.82 -33.24 -37.83
C GLU A 727 -13.27 -34.68 -37.72
N ASP A 728 -12.14 -34.88 -37.04
CA ASP A 728 -11.52 -36.19 -36.80
C ASP A 728 -12.48 -37.15 -36.06
N ARG A 729 -13.35 -36.61 -35.21
CA ARG A 729 -14.35 -37.42 -34.50
C ARG A 729 -15.50 -37.87 -35.37
N ALA A 730 -15.93 -37.04 -36.32
CA ALA A 730 -16.97 -37.42 -37.26
C ALA A 730 -16.51 -38.66 -38.05
N ASP A 731 -15.24 -38.71 -38.42
CA ASP A 731 -14.63 -39.87 -39.10
C ASP A 731 -14.60 -41.14 -38.21
N LEU A 732 -14.45 -40.98 -36.89
CA LEU A 732 -14.41 -42.10 -35.93
C LEU A 732 -15.80 -42.55 -35.46
N ARG A 733 -16.85 -41.75 -35.64
CA ARG A 733 -18.23 -42.05 -35.24
C ARG A 733 -19.23 -41.70 -36.36
N PRO A 734 -19.45 -42.62 -37.31
CA PRO A 734 -20.38 -42.42 -38.42
C PRO A 734 -21.83 -42.16 -38.01
N ASP A 735 -22.22 -42.54 -36.79
CA ASP A 735 -23.59 -42.39 -36.29
C ASP A 735 -23.93 -40.93 -35.88
N ASP A 736 -22.91 -40.09 -35.64
CA ASP A 736 -23.03 -38.69 -35.19
C ASP A 736 -22.31 -37.69 -36.14
N ASP A 737 -21.89 -38.17 -37.32
CA ASP A 737 -21.00 -37.46 -38.26
C ASP A 737 -21.57 -36.10 -38.72
N ASP A 738 -22.81 -36.08 -39.22
CA ASP A 738 -23.51 -34.91 -39.71
C ASP A 738 -23.66 -33.82 -38.64
N ALA A 739 -23.88 -34.23 -37.38
CA ALA A 739 -24.06 -33.30 -36.27
C ALA A 739 -22.74 -32.66 -35.83
N LEU A 740 -21.64 -33.42 -35.86
CA LEU A 740 -20.30 -32.94 -35.50
C LEU A 740 -19.70 -32.08 -36.61
N LEU A 741 -19.84 -32.49 -37.87
CA LEU A 741 -19.38 -31.71 -39.03
C LEU A 741 -20.15 -30.40 -39.15
N LYS A 742 -21.46 -30.38 -38.86
CA LYS A 742 -22.23 -29.14 -38.82
C LYS A 742 -21.72 -28.16 -37.75
N LYS A 743 -21.34 -28.64 -36.58
CA LYS A 743 -20.74 -27.82 -35.51
C LYS A 743 -19.37 -27.29 -35.91
N ALA A 744 -18.51 -28.16 -36.44
CA ALA A 744 -17.17 -27.81 -36.92
C ALA A 744 -17.24 -26.73 -38.02
N THR A 745 -18.12 -26.92 -39.00
CA THR A 745 -18.38 -25.96 -40.09
C THR A 745 -18.84 -24.61 -39.55
N TYR A 746 -19.76 -24.61 -38.57
CA TYR A 746 -20.28 -23.37 -38.01
C TYR A 746 -19.23 -22.63 -37.18
N PHE A 747 -18.41 -23.32 -36.38
CA PHE A 747 -17.25 -22.71 -35.72
C PHE A 747 -16.27 -22.11 -36.74
N ARG A 748 -15.96 -22.83 -37.82
CA ARG A 748 -15.05 -22.36 -38.87
C ARG A 748 -15.61 -21.11 -39.56
N LEU A 749 -16.90 -21.07 -39.86
CA LEU A 749 -17.59 -19.90 -40.41
C LEU A 749 -17.53 -18.71 -39.44
N LEU A 750 -17.77 -18.94 -38.15
CA LEU A 750 -17.68 -17.88 -37.15
C LEU A 750 -16.27 -17.31 -37.04
N VAL A 751 -15.23 -18.14 -37.12
CA VAL A 751 -13.84 -17.68 -37.16
C VAL A 751 -13.61 -16.82 -38.40
N GLN A 752 -13.95 -17.32 -39.59
CA GLN A 752 -13.75 -16.58 -40.85
C GLN A 752 -14.53 -15.26 -40.93
N MET A 753 -15.71 -15.17 -40.29
CA MET A 753 -16.53 -13.95 -40.35
C MET A 753 -16.18 -12.90 -39.28
N ASN A 754 -15.55 -13.30 -38.17
CA ASN A 754 -15.40 -12.43 -36.99
C ASN A 754 -13.94 -12.22 -36.53
N ILE A 755 -12.96 -12.87 -37.16
CA ILE A 755 -11.55 -12.81 -36.79
C ILE A 755 -10.74 -12.30 -37.98
N ASP A 756 -9.72 -11.48 -37.71
CA ASP A 756 -8.89 -10.89 -38.76
C ASP A 756 -8.13 -11.97 -39.54
N ASP A 757 -8.11 -11.87 -40.88
CA ASP A 757 -7.48 -12.87 -41.78
C ASP A 757 -6.00 -13.11 -41.47
N GLU A 758 -5.27 -12.09 -41.00
CA GLU A 758 -3.87 -12.21 -40.57
C GLU A 758 -3.73 -13.10 -39.33
N ILE A 759 -4.67 -13.01 -38.39
CA ILE A 759 -4.68 -13.81 -37.16
C ILE A 759 -5.09 -15.25 -37.48
N VAL A 760 -6.06 -15.45 -38.36
CA VAL A 760 -6.45 -16.77 -38.85
C VAL A 760 -5.28 -17.46 -39.55
N SER A 761 -4.58 -16.76 -40.44
CA SER A 761 -3.43 -17.30 -41.17
C SER A 761 -2.30 -17.74 -40.23
N LYS A 762 -1.97 -16.92 -39.22
CA LYS A 762 -0.95 -17.27 -38.20
C LYS A 762 -1.39 -18.46 -37.34
N ALA A 763 -2.68 -18.55 -37.02
CA ALA A 763 -3.22 -19.66 -36.24
C ALA A 763 -3.24 -20.98 -37.05
N GLU A 764 -3.54 -20.92 -38.35
CA GLU A 764 -3.44 -22.06 -39.27
C GLU A 764 -1.99 -22.52 -39.46
N GLU A 765 -1.06 -21.59 -39.60
CA GLU A 765 0.37 -21.89 -39.67
C GLU A 765 0.84 -22.64 -38.41
N ARG A 766 0.40 -22.20 -37.23
CA ARG A 766 0.67 -22.91 -35.97
C ARG A 766 0.04 -24.29 -35.91
N LEU A 767 -1.20 -24.45 -36.36
CA LEU A 767 -1.85 -25.77 -36.43
C LEU A 767 -1.10 -26.74 -37.34
N ILE A 768 -0.54 -26.26 -38.45
CA ILE A 768 0.26 -27.06 -39.39
C ILE A 768 1.63 -27.41 -38.80
N LEU A 769 2.31 -26.45 -38.16
CA LEU A 769 3.68 -26.63 -37.65
C LEU A 769 3.73 -27.34 -36.30
N GLU A 770 2.81 -27.03 -35.40
CA GLU A 770 2.80 -27.50 -34.00
C GLU A 770 1.81 -28.66 -33.78
N GLY A 771 0.88 -28.90 -34.70
CA GLY A 771 -0.20 -29.89 -34.54
C GLY A 771 -1.36 -29.36 -33.70
N LEU A 772 -2.15 -30.25 -33.09
CA LEU A 772 -3.27 -29.84 -32.24
C LEU A 772 -2.77 -29.09 -30.99
N HIS A 773 -3.47 -28.02 -30.61
CA HIS A 773 -3.14 -27.28 -29.40
C HIS A 773 -3.15 -28.22 -28.15
N PRO A 774 -2.15 -28.14 -27.24
CA PRO A 774 -2.00 -29.11 -26.14
C PRO A 774 -3.23 -29.26 -25.23
N LEU A 775 -3.95 -28.16 -24.97
CA LEU A 775 -5.18 -28.17 -24.17
C LEU A 775 -6.37 -28.82 -24.87
N THR A 776 -6.44 -28.80 -26.20
CA THR A 776 -7.47 -29.51 -26.96
C THR A 776 -7.07 -30.97 -27.16
N GLN A 777 -5.77 -31.26 -27.29
CA GLN A 777 -5.23 -32.62 -27.34
C GLN A 777 -5.56 -33.42 -26.07
N SER A 778 -5.52 -32.79 -24.89
CA SER A 778 -5.92 -33.44 -23.63
C SER A 778 -7.42 -33.81 -23.60
N MET A 779 -8.28 -33.05 -24.30
CA MET A 779 -9.70 -33.39 -24.46
C MET A 779 -9.90 -34.63 -25.33
N GLN A 780 -9.11 -34.77 -26.40
CA GLN A 780 -9.09 -35.98 -27.24
C GLN A 780 -8.68 -37.22 -26.42
N ILE A 781 -7.65 -37.09 -25.56
CA ILE A 781 -7.16 -38.19 -24.70
C ILE A 781 -8.18 -38.59 -23.63
N ALA A 782 -8.79 -37.61 -22.93
CA ALA A 782 -9.76 -37.88 -21.86
C ALA A 782 -11.00 -38.66 -22.33
N GLN A 783 -11.30 -38.61 -23.63
CA GLN A 783 -12.48 -39.23 -24.23
C GLN A 783 -12.17 -40.52 -25.01
N ILE A 784 -10.89 -40.89 -25.16
CA ILE A 784 -10.48 -42.25 -25.56
C ILE A 784 -10.50 -43.18 -24.33
N MET A 785 -10.43 -42.62 -23.11
CA MET A 785 -10.45 -43.37 -21.84
C MET A 785 -11.85 -43.60 -21.24
N ILE A 786 -12.91 -43.13 -21.90
CA ILE A 786 -14.33 -43.36 -21.56
C ILE A 786 -14.98 -44.06 -22.75
#